data_AF-A0A7W1A0M9-F1
#
_entry.id   AF-A0A7W1A0M9-F1
#
_cell.length_a   1.000
_cell.length_b   1.000
_cell.length_c   1.000
_cell.angle_alpha   90.00
_cell.angle_beta   90.00
_cell.angle_gamma   90.00
#
_symmetry.space_group_name_H-M   'P 1'
#
loop_
_entity.id
_entity.type
_entity.pdbx_description
1 polymer ?
#
loop_
_entity_poly.entity_id
_entity_poly.type
_entity_poly.pdbx_seq_one_letter_code
_entity_poly.pdbx_strand_id
1 'polypeptide(L)'
;MAREIATADQVDAIIAFVTVGGVRAIHDALHDFARRATPKLRLLTTTFTGTTEVAALDTFARLPGAQVRVSYDTRRTRLHAKAWLFRRNTGLTTAYIGSANLTSTALGAGQEWMVKVCAADLPHVIEQFEGTFDTLWSEPEFEPYSPDDAAQRARLQSALSAETSSSPDAFLVTLHALPFQEVILDKLVAERVVHGRRRNLVVAATGTGKTVIAALDYVRQFAATGVAPRLLFLAHRYELLDQARKTFRHAMQDPSFGEILDGAHKPAKWDHVFASIQSAASTNLIDRLGPDYFRHVIVDECHHVPAASYQAVVPRLRPELLVGLTATPERSDGKSLLPDFDNHIAAELRLWHALDGELLVPFEYYGISDGVDLRKVRWSRTGYDAGALGDLYTGHSARADLIRHQLVKRVADPRKIRALAFCVSIEHAEFMAARFTTAGIPSRAVFGDSPDREAAPGLLRERAVNVLFTCDLYNEGVDLPFVDTLLLLRPTQSATLFLQQLGRGLRHHTGKSSCLVLDFIGQHRDEFRFDVTLSAVTGIPRARLRKAIEDGFPFLPSGCALQLDAVSRDQILASLRSTIAGAKRLTSELRELAATDNARPRLSKFLEETGRDLDDVYNAGGWTTLQRGAGLIELADGEDADEIEELSRRLGFIRHVDEPDRLRSYRDVLAAAIAGQPHAWTDHERRRLLMLESQLSHRGVLRAAEQTAEYFAARPTIVRELDELREVLEDRVDLASQVLPVPEWPLALHRHYSRREIAAGVGYVTAGDKVVSLQGGILQLKDTKRELLFVTLDKSGKSFSPTTRYRDYASSSELFHWETQAAASVTRPSGRRYIESATTGWTFFMFVRPDPDSSFAFLGPVTYESHSGDRPIAITWRLATPMPAVLYDRYATLRPG
;
A
#
# COMPACT_ATOMS: atom_id res chain seq x y z
N MET A 1 36.00 -16.76 0.76
CA MET A 1 34.81 -17.60 1.05
C MET A 1 35.12 -18.79 1.97
N ALA A 2 35.92 -19.78 1.55
CA ALA A 2 36.19 -20.99 2.37
C ALA A 2 36.64 -20.72 3.82
N ARG A 3 37.51 -19.73 4.04
CA ARG A 3 37.95 -19.31 5.39
C ARG A 3 36.82 -18.78 6.28
N GLU A 4 35.84 -18.11 5.68
CA GLU A 4 34.68 -17.58 6.41
C GLU A 4 33.74 -18.72 6.79
N ILE A 5 33.44 -19.64 5.85
CA ILE A 5 32.66 -20.86 6.10
C ILE A 5 33.29 -21.67 7.25
N ALA A 6 34.61 -21.83 7.22
CA ALA A 6 35.35 -22.57 8.25
C ALA A 6 35.22 -21.97 9.66
N THR A 7 34.83 -20.70 9.80
CA THR A 7 34.73 -20.01 11.11
C THR A 7 33.32 -19.58 11.47
N ALA A 8 32.34 -19.77 10.58
CA ALA A 8 30.95 -19.42 10.82
C ALA A 8 30.26 -20.46 11.71
N ASP A 9 29.24 -20.06 12.48
CA ASP A 9 28.31 -20.97 13.14
C ASP A 9 27.07 -21.24 12.27
N GLN A 10 26.69 -20.26 11.45
CA GLN A 10 25.62 -20.34 10.47
C GLN A 10 26.03 -19.60 9.18
N VAL A 11 25.67 -20.16 8.02
CA VAL A 11 25.90 -19.54 6.72
C VAL A 11 24.56 -19.31 6.02
N ASP A 12 24.31 -18.05 5.68
CA ASP A 12 23.14 -17.60 4.95
C ASP A 12 23.60 -17.01 3.61
N ALA A 13 23.01 -17.43 2.50
CA ALA A 13 23.40 -17.00 1.17
C ALA A 13 22.19 -16.60 0.32
N ILE A 14 22.27 -15.44 -0.32
CA ILE A 14 21.31 -14.98 -1.33
C ILE A 14 22.08 -14.92 -2.64
N ILE A 15 21.78 -15.85 -3.55
CA ILE A 15 22.52 -16.01 -4.79
C ILE A 15 21.55 -16.18 -5.96
N ALA A 16 21.59 -15.21 -6.88
CA ALA A 16 20.78 -15.24 -8.08
C ALA A 16 21.07 -16.47 -8.95
N PHE A 17 22.35 -16.76 -9.23
CA PHE A 17 22.76 -17.86 -10.12
C PHE A 17 23.62 -18.90 -9.41
N VAL A 18 23.16 -20.15 -9.44
CA VAL A 18 23.84 -21.28 -8.82
C VAL A 18 24.13 -22.35 -9.87
N THR A 19 25.40 -22.57 -10.19
CA THR A 19 25.83 -23.61 -11.15
C THR A 19 26.65 -24.69 -10.46
N VAL A 20 26.71 -25.88 -11.07
CA VAL A 20 27.47 -27.02 -10.54
C VAL A 20 28.94 -26.65 -10.39
N GLY A 21 29.49 -25.89 -11.35
CA GLY A 21 30.87 -25.40 -11.29
C GLY A 21 31.14 -24.51 -10.08
N GLY A 22 30.19 -23.65 -9.70
CA GLY A 22 30.32 -22.79 -8.52
C GLY A 22 30.21 -23.56 -7.21
N VAL A 23 29.21 -24.44 -7.09
CA VAL A 23 29.03 -25.28 -5.89
C VAL A 23 30.27 -26.17 -5.69
N ARG A 24 30.81 -26.75 -6.77
CA ARG A 24 32.02 -27.58 -6.72
C ARG A 24 33.24 -26.81 -6.21
N ALA A 25 33.38 -25.53 -6.55
CA ALA A 25 34.52 -24.71 -6.13
C ALA A 25 34.61 -24.52 -4.60
N ILE A 26 33.49 -24.63 -3.89
CA ILE A 26 33.42 -24.51 -2.42
C ILE A 26 32.94 -25.79 -1.72
N HIS A 27 32.85 -26.89 -2.47
CA HIS A 27 32.25 -28.13 -2.00
C HIS A 27 32.91 -28.65 -0.72
N ASP A 28 34.24 -28.68 -0.67
CA ASP A 28 34.96 -29.21 0.49
C ASP A 28 34.71 -28.37 1.75
N ALA A 29 34.68 -27.04 1.61
CA ALA A 29 34.37 -26.14 2.72
C ALA A 29 32.93 -26.32 3.24
N LEU A 30 31.97 -26.50 2.33
CA LEU A 30 30.58 -26.77 2.70
C LEU A 30 30.42 -28.15 3.36
N HIS A 31 31.12 -29.16 2.85
CA HIS A 31 31.09 -30.51 3.41
C HIS A 31 31.75 -30.56 4.80
N ASP A 32 32.86 -29.84 5.01
CA ASP A 32 33.50 -29.73 6.32
C ASP A 32 32.61 -28.99 7.32
N PHE A 33 31.89 -27.96 6.87
CA PHE A 33 30.90 -27.28 7.69
C PHE A 33 29.73 -28.20 8.06
N ALA A 34 29.22 -28.98 7.09
CA ALA A 34 28.10 -29.90 7.30
C ALA A 34 28.43 -31.08 8.24
N ARG A 35 29.70 -31.36 8.51
CA ARG A 35 30.13 -32.39 9.49
C ARG A 35 30.03 -31.93 10.96
N ARG A 36 29.68 -30.67 11.22
CA ARG A 36 29.56 -30.13 12.58
C ARG A 36 28.32 -30.69 13.28
N ALA A 37 28.26 -30.51 14.60
CA ALA A 37 27.14 -31.03 15.40
C ALA A 37 25.79 -30.38 15.04
N THR A 38 25.78 -29.08 14.71
CA THR A 38 24.56 -28.31 14.39
C THR A 38 24.80 -27.39 13.19
N PRO A 39 25.00 -27.93 11.98
CA PRO A 39 25.24 -27.11 10.79
C PRO A 39 23.94 -26.44 10.37
N LYS A 40 24.00 -25.13 10.10
CA LYS A 40 22.87 -24.38 9.54
C LYS A 40 23.32 -23.63 8.29
N LEU A 41 22.90 -24.15 7.13
CA LEU A 41 23.18 -23.60 5.81
C LEU A 41 21.85 -23.19 5.17
N ARG A 42 21.65 -21.91 4.86
CA ARG A 42 20.43 -21.41 4.21
C ARG A 42 20.77 -20.75 2.88
N LEU A 43 20.11 -21.17 1.80
CA LEU A 43 20.29 -20.63 0.46
C LEU A 43 18.96 -20.14 -0.12
N LEU A 44 18.91 -18.86 -0.46
CA LEU A 44 17.87 -18.25 -1.30
C LEU A 44 18.38 -18.12 -2.72
N THR A 45 17.59 -18.55 -3.68
CA THR A 45 17.92 -18.46 -5.11
C THR A 45 16.66 -18.27 -5.96
N THR A 46 16.85 -18.06 -7.27
CA THR A 46 15.76 -17.82 -8.22
C THR A 46 16.00 -18.56 -9.53
N THR A 47 14.92 -18.83 -10.27
CA THR A 47 14.97 -19.33 -11.65
C THR A 47 15.11 -18.21 -12.69
N PHE A 48 15.20 -16.95 -12.25
CA PHE A 48 15.38 -15.77 -13.11
C PHE A 48 16.60 -15.94 -14.05
N THR A 49 16.39 -15.82 -15.37
CA THR A 49 17.34 -16.07 -16.51
C THR A 49 17.66 -17.51 -16.88
N GLY A 50 17.16 -18.51 -16.16
CA GLY A 50 17.45 -19.92 -16.46
C GLY A 50 18.91 -20.36 -16.24
N THR A 51 19.77 -19.52 -15.65
CA THR A 51 21.19 -19.82 -15.42
C THR A 51 21.42 -20.83 -14.28
N THR A 52 20.49 -20.93 -13.33
CA THR A 52 20.58 -21.83 -12.19
C THR A 52 20.39 -23.29 -12.63
N GLU A 53 21.30 -24.18 -12.23
CA GLU A 53 21.29 -25.59 -12.63
C GLU A 53 20.63 -26.48 -11.56
N VAL A 54 19.68 -27.33 -11.96
CA VAL A 54 19.00 -28.28 -11.06
C VAL A 54 20.00 -29.16 -10.30
N ALA A 55 21.02 -29.67 -11.00
CA ALA A 55 22.05 -30.51 -10.39
C ALA A 55 22.87 -29.77 -9.31
N ALA A 56 23.03 -28.45 -9.43
CA ALA A 56 23.74 -27.64 -8.45
C ALA A 56 22.91 -27.51 -7.17
N LEU A 57 21.60 -27.23 -7.30
CA LEU A 57 20.68 -27.17 -6.17
C LEU A 57 20.50 -28.54 -5.50
N ASP A 58 20.40 -29.61 -6.28
CA ASP A 58 20.37 -30.98 -5.76
C ASP A 58 21.61 -31.27 -4.91
N THR A 59 22.79 -30.85 -5.38
CA THR A 59 24.05 -31.07 -4.65
C THR A 59 24.08 -30.26 -3.34
N PHE A 60 23.65 -29.00 -3.37
CA PHE A 60 23.65 -28.14 -2.19
C PHE A 60 22.61 -28.60 -1.16
N ALA A 61 21.38 -28.88 -1.59
CA ALA A 61 20.26 -29.26 -0.71
C ALA A 61 20.46 -30.63 -0.02
N ARG A 62 21.31 -31.50 -0.57
CA ARG A 62 21.67 -32.79 0.05
C ARG A 62 22.68 -32.68 1.19
N LEU A 63 23.30 -31.52 1.40
CA LEU A 63 24.23 -31.34 2.51
C LEU A 63 23.49 -31.35 3.87
N PRO A 64 24.01 -32.04 4.89
CA PRO A 64 23.43 -31.99 6.24
C PRO A 64 23.28 -30.55 6.76
N GLY A 65 22.07 -30.21 7.20
CA GLY A 65 21.74 -28.87 7.70
C GLY A 65 21.51 -27.80 6.62
N ALA A 66 21.51 -28.18 5.34
CA ALA A 66 21.17 -27.29 4.24
C ALA A 66 19.65 -27.16 4.04
N GLN A 67 19.22 -25.92 3.87
CA GLN A 67 17.87 -25.56 3.49
C GLN A 67 17.97 -24.67 2.26
N VAL A 68 17.23 -25.02 1.21
CA VAL A 68 17.16 -24.23 -0.02
C VAL A 68 15.73 -23.76 -0.19
N ARG A 69 15.58 -22.48 -0.51
CA ARG A 69 14.30 -21.91 -0.95
C ARG A 69 14.49 -21.23 -2.30
N VAL A 70 13.54 -21.45 -3.21
CA VAL A 70 13.62 -21.01 -4.61
C VAL A 70 12.43 -20.12 -4.92
N SER A 71 12.69 -18.93 -5.48
CA SER A 71 11.66 -18.14 -6.15
C SER A 71 11.53 -18.60 -7.61
N TYR A 72 10.32 -18.98 -8.00
CA TYR A 72 9.97 -19.40 -9.36
C TYR A 72 9.40 -18.27 -10.23
N ASP A 73 9.26 -17.05 -9.69
CA ASP A 73 8.73 -15.91 -10.43
C ASP A 73 9.81 -15.32 -11.35
N THR A 74 9.70 -15.58 -12.65
CA THR A 74 10.65 -15.08 -13.66
C THR A 74 10.34 -13.65 -14.14
N ARG A 75 9.21 -13.06 -13.73
CA ARG A 75 8.70 -11.80 -14.29
C ARG A 75 8.71 -10.63 -13.31
N ARG A 76 8.62 -10.88 -12.00
CA ARG A 76 8.32 -9.83 -11.02
C ARG A 76 9.48 -9.45 -10.12
N THR A 77 10.21 -10.42 -9.59
CA THR A 77 11.26 -10.20 -8.58
C THR A 77 12.64 -10.34 -9.20
N ARG A 78 13.33 -9.22 -9.38
CA ARG A 78 14.74 -9.25 -9.78
C ARG A 78 15.61 -9.50 -8.55
N LEU A 79 15.54 -10.72 -7.98
CA LEU A 79 16.53 -11.16 -7.01
C LEU A 79 17.89 -11.33 -7.73
N HIS A 80 18.57 -10.22 -7.93
CA HIS A 80 19.95 -10.14 -8.39
C HIS A 80 20.92 -9.85 -7.24
N ALA A 81 20.44 -9.99 -6.00
CA ALA A 81 21.30 -9.93 -4.83
C ALA A 81 22.30 -11.09 -4.84
N LYS A 82 23.54 -10.77 -4.45
CA LYS A 82 24.65 -11.70 -4.35
C LYS A 82 25.37 -11.38 -3.07
N ALA A 83 24.89 -12.05 -2.02
CA ALA A 83 25.32 -11.79 -0.67
C ALA A 83 25.55 -13.08 0.08
N TRP A 84 26.62 -13.11 0.85
CA TRP A 84 26.91 -14.16 1.82
C TRP A 84 26.99 -13.55 3.20
N LEU A 85 26.34 -14.17 4.16
CA LEU A 85 26.34 -13.77 5.55
C LEU A 85 26.83 -14.94 6.40
N PHE A 86 27.92 -14.70 7.12
CA PHE A 86 28.61 -15.66 7.97
C PHE A 86 28.39 -15.27 9.42
N ARG A 87 27.34 -15.83 10.03
CA ARG A 87 26.95 -15.51 11.41
C ARG A 87 27.83 -16.26 12.39
N ARG A 88 28.27 -15.55 13.43
CA ARG A 88 29.11 -16.11 14.50
C ARG A 88 28.53 -15.76 15.85
N ASN A 89 28.47 -16.75 16.74
CA ASN A 89 28.05 -16.60 18.13
C ASN A 89 28.96 -15.66 18.92
N THR A 90 30.17 -15.40 18.42
CA THR A 90 31.11 -14.42 18.99
C THR A 90 30.69 -12.97 18.75
N GLY A 91 29.67 -12.70 17.92
CA GLY A 91 29.26 -11.35 17.52
C GLY A 91 30.09 -10.75 16.38
N LEU A 92 31.11 -11.46 15.89
CA LEU A 92 31.95 -11.04 14.75
C LEU A 92 31.37 -11.54 13.41
N THR A 93 30.09 -11.30 13.20
CA THR A 93 29.40 -11.64 11.94
C THR A 93 30.01 -10.85 10.78
N THR A 94 30.19 -11.51 9.64
CA THR A 94 30.71 -10.88 8.41
C THR A 94 29.74 -11.09 7.27
N ALA A 95 29.61 -10.07 6.42
CA ALA A 95 28.86 -10.14 5.16
C ALA A 95 29.78 -9.85 3.98
N TYR A 96 29.55 -10.55 2.86
CA TYR A 96 30.19 -10.28 1.58
C TYR A 96 29.10 -9.92 0.58
N ILE A 97 29.18 -8.74 0.00
CA ILE A 97 28.17 -8.21 -0.92
C ILE A 97 28.87 -7.79 -2.20
N GLY A 98 28.29 -8.13 -3.35
CA GLY A 98 28.85 -7.68 -4.61
C GLY A 98 28.25 -8.30 -5.85
N SER A 99 29.11 -8.57 -6.83
CA SER A 99 28.74 -9.05 -8.17
C SER A 99 28.92 -10.56 -8.36
N ALA A 100 29.57 -11.24 -7.41
CA ALA A 100 29.94 -12.64 -7.56
C ALA A 100 28.77 -13.60 -7.28
N ASN A 101 28.34 -14.32 -8.32
CA ASN A 101 27.41 -15.45 -8.20
C ASN A 101 28.13 -16.74 -7.76
N LEU A 102 27.36 -17.79 -7.47
CA LEU A 102 27.90 -19.13 -7.23
C LEU A 102 28.13 -19.85 -8.56
N THR A 103 29.11 -19.34 -9.33
CA THR A 103 29.55 -19.88 -10.62
C THR A 103 31.06 -20.05 -10.66
N SER A 104 31.57 -20.93 -11.54
CA SER A 104 33.01 -21.16 -11.69
C SER A 104 33.76 -19.91 -12.18
N THR A 105 33.12 -19.09 -13.00
CA THR A 105 33.69 -17.82 -13.49
C THR A 105 33.79 -16.80 -12.37
N ALA A 106 32.71 -16.55 -11.63
CA ALA A 106 32.67 -15.55 -10.57
C ALA A 106 33.61 -15.88 -9.39
N LEU A 107 33.76 -17.16 -9.04
CA LEU A 107 34.64 -17.57 -7.94
C LEU A 107 36.11 -17.79 -8.34
N GLY A 108 36.42 -17.79 -9.65
CA GLY A 108 37.72 -18.14 -10.18
C GLY A 108 38.39 -17.03 -10.99
N ALA A 109 37.93 -16.83 -12.23
CA ALA A 109 38.64 -16.04 -13.25
C ALA A 109 37.94 -14.71 -13.63
N GLY A 110 36.74 -14.45 -13.13
CA GLY A 110 35.98 -13.23 -13.37
C GLY A 110 36.53 -12.03 -12.59
N GLN A 111 36.42 -10.84 -13.18
CA GLN A 111 36.62 -9.60 -12.43
C GLN A 111 35.34 -9.28 -11.64
N GLU A 112 35.32 -9.71 -10.38
CA GLU A 112 34.20 -9.48 -9.48
C GLU A 112 34.57 -8.44 -8.41
N TRP A 113 33.64 -7.54 -8.13
CA TRP A 113 33.75 -6.61 -7.01
C TRP A 113 32.97 -7.18 -5.84
N MET A 114 33.68 -7.40 -4.72
CA MET A 114 33.10 -7.87 -3.46
C MET A 114 33.56 -6.97 -2.33
N VAL A 115 32.61 -6.46 -1.56
CA VAL A 115 32.87 -5.71 -0.32
C VAL A 115 32.65 -6.66 0.85
N LYS A 116 33.66 -6.77 1.71
CA LYS A 116 33.53 -7.43 3.01
C LYS A 116 33.12 -6.39 4.05
N VAL A 117 32.03 -6.66 4.75
CA VAL A 117 31.56 -5.89 5.90
C VAL A 117 31.70 -6.75 7.14
N CYS A 118 32.13 -6.14 8.25
CA CYS A 118 32.28 -6.80 9.54
C CYS A 118 31.42 -6.09 10.58
N ALA A 119 30.76 -6.84 11.46
CA ALA A 119 29.94 -6.31 12.54
C ALA A 119 30.75 -5.41 13.50
N ALA A 120 32.06 -5.67 13.65
CA ALA A 120 32.94 -4.85 14.48
C ALA A 120 33.14 -3.43 13.92
N ASP A 121 33.09 -3.27 12.60
CA ASP A 121 33.35 -1.99 11.93
C ASP A 121 32.04 -1.24 11.60
N LEU A 122 31.04 -1.98 11.10
CA LEU A 122 29.79 -1.46 10.59
C LEU A 122 28.60 -2.31 11.10
N PRO A 123 28.30 -2.28 12.40
CA PRO A 123 27.27 -3.12 13.01
C PRO A 123 25.88 -2.90 12.38
N HIS A 124 25.51 -1.63 12.16
CA HIS A 124 24.23 -1.26 11.54
C HIS A 124 24.03 -1.83 10.13
N VAL A 125 25.11 -1.99 9.34
CA VAL A 125 25.02 -2.58 8.00
C VAL A 125 24.74 -4.07 8.12
N ILE A 126 25.44 -4.77 9.02
CA ILE A 126 25.21 -6.20 9.26
C ILE A 126 23.78 -6.45 9.75
N GLU A 127 23.30 -5.65 10.72
CA GLU A 127 21.92 -5.73 11.24
C GLU A 127 20.88 -5.59 10.11
N GLN A 128 21.07 -4.63 9.20
CA GLN A 128 20.20 -4.46 8.03
C GLN A 128 20.23 -5.68 7.10
N PHE A 129 21.40 -6.27 6.86
CA PHE A 129 21.52 -7.48 6.04
C PHE A 129 20.85 -8.69 6.68
N GLU A 130 20.98 -8.85 8.00
CA GLU A 130 20.32 -9.91 8.75
C GLU A 130 18.79 -9.79 8.65
N GLY A 131 18.25 -8.60 8.91
CA GLY A 131 16.81 -8.33 8.81
C GLY A 131 16.28 -8.54 7.39
N THR A 132 17.01 -8.08 6.37
CA THR A 132 16.65 -8.30 4.97
C THR A 132 16.64 -9.78 4.61
N PHE A 133 17.68 -10.53 5.01
CA PHE A 133 17.75 -11.97 4.75
C PHE A 133 16.60 -12.72 5.42
N ASP A 134 16.34 -12.46 6.71
CA ASP A 134 15.32 -13.18 7.47
C ASP A 134 13.89 -12.83 7.00
N THR A 135 13.68 -11.60 6.53
CA THR A 135 12.44 -11.19 5.85
C THR A 135 12.24 -12.00 4.57
N LEU A 136 13.22 -11.96 3.64
CA LEU A 136 13.15 -12.71 2.37
C LEU A 136 13.01 -14.22 2.59
N TRP A 137 13.71 -14.76 3.60
CA TRP A 137 13.64 -16.17 3.95
C TRP A 137 12.22 -16.58 4.34
N SER A 138 11.45 -15.67 4.93
CA SER A 138 10.09 -15.92 5.41
C SER A 138 9.01 -15.61 4.37
N GLU A 139 9.35 -15.01 3.24
CA GLU A 139 8.38 -14.66 2.21
C GLU A 139 7.79 -15.91 1.53
N PRO A 140 6.46 -15.97 1.30
CA PRO A 140 5.82 -17.11 0.63
C PRO A 140 6.31 -17.36 -0.79
N GLU A 141 6.88 -16.36 -1.45
CA GLU A 141 7.46 -16.46 -2.79
C GLU A 141 8.65 -17.42 -2.84
N PHE A 142 9.42 -17.51 -1.74
CA PHE A 142 10.56 -18.40 -1.62
C PHE A 142 10.11 -19.75 -1.08
N GLU A 143 9.71 -20.63 -2.01
CA GLU A 143 9.21 -21.96 -1.69
C GLU A 143 10.36 -22.89 -1.26
N PRO A 144 10.18 -23.73 -0.22
CA PRO A 144 11.15 -24.77 0.14
C PRO A 144 11.42 -25.72 -1.04
N TYR A 145 12.70 -26.07 -1.21
CA TYR A 145 13.14 -27.03 -2.21
C TYR A 145 13.84 -28.23 -1.55
N SER A 146 13.34 -29.42 -1.85
CA SER A 146 13.90 -30.72 -1.50
C SER A 146 14.12 -31.55 -2.76
N PRO A 147 15.33 -32.09 -2.98
CA PRO A 147 15.62 -32.90 -4.15
C PRO A 147 14.95 -34.30 -4.09
N ASP A 148 14.42 -34.68 -2.93
CA ASP A 148 13.72 -35.94 -2.71
C ASP A 148 12.19 -35.80 -2.90
N ASP A 149 11.68 -34.57 -3.05
CA ASP A 149 10.28 -34.30 -3.43
C ASP A 149 10.16 -34.18 -4.97
N ALA A 150 9.53 -35.19 -5.58
CA ALA A 150 9.36 -35.26 -7.02
C ALA A 150 8.55 -34.09 -7.60
N ALA A 151 7.57 -33.55 -6.86
CA ALA A 151 6.75 -32.43 -7.30
C ALA A 151 7.56 -31.13 -7.32
N GLN A 152 8.35 -30.87 -6.26
CA GLN A 152 9.21 -29.70 -6.18
C GLN A 152 10.31 -29.72 -7.25
N ARG A 153 10.90 -30.89 -7.49
CA ARG A 153 11.92 -31.09 -8.53
C ARG A 153 11.37 -30.90 -9.94
N ALA A 154 10.18 -31.45 -10.23
CA ALA A 154 9.51 -31.27 -11.51
C ALA A 154 9.14 -29.79 -11.74
N ARG A 155 8.68 -29.09 -10.70
CA ARG A 155 8.37 -27.66 -10.75
C ARG A 155 9.59 -26.82 -11.11
N LEU A 156 10.73 -27.08 -10.47
CA LEU A 156 12.00 -26.40 -10.79
C LEU A 156 12.42 -26.62 -12.24
N GLN A 157 12.36 -27.86 -12.73
CA GLN A 157 12.66 -28.18 -14.13
C GLN A 157 11.72 -27.45 -15.08
N SER A 158 10.42 -27.46 -14.80
CA SER A 158 9.41 -26.75 -15.60
C SER A 158 9.69 -25.26 -15.66
N ALA A 159 9.99 -24.62 -14.52
CA ALA A 159 10.25 -23.19 -14.43
C ALA A 159 11.50 -22.78 -15.23
N LEU A 160 12.58 -23.57 -15.16
CA LEU A 160 13.80 -23.34 -15.93
C LEU A 160 13.60 -23.62 -17.44
N SER A 161 12.75 -24.58 -17.80
CA SER A 161 12.44 -24.92 -19.20
C SER A 161 11.46 -23.95 -19.89
N ALA A 162 10.60 -23.27 -19.13
CA ALA A 162 9.67 -22.27 -19.64
C ALA A 162 10.37 -21.03 -20.21
N GLU A 163 11.61 -20.75 -19.81
CA GLU A 163 12.45 -19.70 -20.42
C GLU A 163 13.01 -20.13 -21.78
N THR A 164 13.16 -21.44 -22.03
CA THR A 164 13.72 -21.99 -23.28
C THR A 164 12.65 -22.47 -24.27
N SER A 165 11.41 -22.69 -23.82
CA SER A 165 10.30 -23.12 -24.67
C SER A 165 8.98 -22.47 -24.26
N SER A 166 8.32 -21.80 -25.21
CA SER A 166 7.00 -21.19 -25.04
C SER A 166 5.91 -22.25 -25.14
N SER A 167 5.66 -22.99 -24.06
CA SER A 167 4.54 -23.95 -24.00
C SER A 167 3.70 -23.78 -22.73
N PRO A 168 2.37 -23.99 -22.80
CA PRO A 168 1.40 -23.40 -21.88
C PRO A 168 0.75 -24.42 -20.93
N ASP A 169 1.54 -25.31 -20.31
CA ASP A 169 1.05 -26.33 -19.36
C ASP A 169 1.53 -26.08 -17.91
N ALA A 170 1.33 -24.87 -17.40
CA ALA A 170 1.62 -24.52 -16.01
C ALA A 170 0.36 -24.59 -15.12
N PHE A 171 -0.23 -25.78 -14.97
CA PHE A 171 -1.42 -26.02 -14.13
C PHE A 171 -1.12 -26.30 -12.64
N LEU A 172 0.15 -26.19 -12.21
CA LEU A 172 0.60 -26.56 -10.86
C LEU A 172 0.96 -25.36 -9.95
N VAL A 173 0.68 -24.12 -10.36
CA VAL A 173 1.00 -22.93 -9.55
C VAL A 173 -0.23 -22.52 -8.73
N THR A 174 -0.19 -22.78 -7.42
CA THR A 174 -1.15 -22.19 -6.48
C THR A 174 -1.03 -20.67 -6.52
N LEU A 175 -2.16 -19.99 -6.73
CA LEU A 175 -2.19 -18.53 -6.75
C LEU A 175 -2.10 -18.01 -5.31
N HIS A 176 -0.96 -17.45 -4.93
CA HIS A 176 -0.79 -16.78 -3.65
C HIS A 176 -1.03 -15.28 -3.79
N ALA A 177 -1.75 -14.72 -2.83
CA ALA A 177 -1.96 -13.28 -2.74
C ALA A 177 -0.62 -12.58 -2.42
N LEU A 178 -0.35 -11.50 -3.13
CA LEU A 178 0.79 -10.63 -2.81
C LEU A 178 0.46 -9.78 -1.56
N PRO A 179 1.45 -9.26 -0.82
CA PRO A 179 1.20 -8.50 0.42
C PRO A 179 0.19 -7.36 0.26
N PHE A 180 0.27 -6.57 -0.82
CA PHE A 180 -0.70 -5.50 -1.08
C PHE A 180 -2.10 -6.03 -1.47
N GLN A 181 -2.18 -7.23 -2.07
CA GLN A 181 -3.47 -7.85 -2.40
C GLN A 181 -4.14 -8.34 -1.13
N GLU A 182 -3.37 -8.92 -0.20
CA GLU A 182 -3.84 -9.26 1.15
C GLU A 182 -4.39 -8.03 1.88
N VAL A 183 -3.70 -6.88 1.82
CA VAL A 183 -4.23 -5.60 2.34
C VAL A 183 -5.59 -5.24 1.76
N ILE A 184 -5.77 -5.37 0.43
CA ILE A 184 -7.04 -5.08 -0.23
C ILE A 184 -8.12 -6.07 0.21
N LEU A 185 -7.80 -7.36 0.28
CA LEU A 185 -8.72 -8.40 0.69
C LEU A 185 -9.16 -8.22 2.15
N ASP A 186 -8.26 -7.79 3.04
CA ASP A 186 -8.58 -7.49 4.45
C ASP A 186 -9.53 -6.29 4.57
N LYS A 187 -9.30 -5.22 3.78
CA LYS A 187 -10.21 -4.07 3.68
C LYS A 187 -11.59 -4.49 3.19
N LEU A 188 -11.67 -5.33 2.14
CA LEU A 188 -12.94 -5.84 1.63
C LEU A 188 -13.72 -6.64 2.69
N VAL A 189 -13.02 -7.38 3.55
CA VAL A 189 -13.67 -8.06 4.69
C VAL A 189 -14.16 -7.04 5.72
N ALA A 190 -13.38 -6.02 6.05
CA ALA A 190 -13.78 -4.95 6.97
C ALA A 190 -15.03 -4.19 6.48
N GLU A 191 -15.08 -3.86 5.20
CA GLU A 191 -16.24 -3.25 4.55
C GLU A 191 -17.53 -4.06 4.75
N ARG A 192 -17.44 -5.38 4.62
CA ARG A 192 -18.60 -6.28 4.72
C ARG A 192 -19.01 -6.58 6.16
N VAL A 193 -18.04 -6.68 7.08
CA VAL A 193 -18.27 -7.12 8.46
C VAL A 193 -18.48 -5.95 9.42
N VAL A 194 -17.70 -4.88 9.28
CA VAL A 194 -17.75 -3.70 10.16
C VAL A 194 -18.78 -2.70 9.66
N HIS A 195 -18.75 -2.40 8.36
CA HIS A 195 -19.57 -1.34 7.77
C HIS A 195 -20.87 -1.85 7.15
N GLY A 196 -20.99 -3.17 6.96
CA GLY A 196 -22.15 -3.78 6.30
C GLY A 196 -22.26 -3.43 4.82
N ARG A 197 -21.22 -2.83 4.22
CA ARG A 197 -21.18 -2.40 2.81
C ARG A 197 -20.83 -3.59 1.93
N ARG A 198 -21.78 -3.97 1.07
CA ARG A 198 -21.66 -5.15 0.18
C ARG A 198 -21.57 -4.77 -1.29
N ARG A 199 -21.52 -3.47 -1.60
CA ARG A 199 -21.22 -2.94 -2.94
C ARG A 199 -19.83 -2.31 -2.89
N ASN A 200 -18.81 -3.12 -3.09
CA ASN A 200 -17.42 -2.71 -2.87
C ASN A 200 -16.76 -2.28 -4.19
N LEU A 201 -16.31 -1.02 -4.26
CA LEU A 201 -15.50 -0.52 -5.37
C LEU A 201 -14.01 -0.67 -5.05
N VAL A 202 -13.29 -1.45 -5.84
CA VAL A 202 -11.83 -1.60 -5.77
C VAL A 202 -11.19 -0.80 -6.88
N VAL A 203 -10.44 0.23 -6.49
CA VAL A 203 -9.66 1.06 -7.39
C VAL A 203 -8.22 0.54 -7.38
N ALA A 204 -7.74 0.01 -8.49
CA ALA A 204 -6.37 -0.48 -8.58
C ALA A 204 -5.73 -0.17 -9.94
N ALA A 205 -4.48 0.29 -9.91
CA ALA A 205 -3.75 0.65 -11.11
C ALA A 205 -3.69 -0.51 -12.11
N THR A 206 -3.72 -0.21 -13.40
CA THR A 206 -3.74 -1.27 -14.41
C THR A 206 -2.42 -2.06 -14.39
N GLY A 207 -2.50 -3.39 -14.48
CA GLY A 207 -1.33 -4.28 -14.38
C GLY A 207 -1.06 -4.86 -12.99
N THR A 208 -1.78 -4.42 -11.96
CA THR A 208 -1.60 -4.88 -10.55
C THR A 208 -2.37 -6.15 -10.18
N GLY A 209 -3.01 -6.80 -11.16
CA GLY A 209 -3.75 -8.04 -10.94
C GLY A 209 -5.16 -7.84 -10.36
N LYS A 210 -5.95 -6.85 -10.82
CA LYS A 210 -7.36 -6.66 -10.42
C LYS A 210 -8.17 -7.97 -10.45
N THR A 211 -7.99 -8.74 -11.51
CA THR A 211 -8.63 -10.05 -11.72
C THR A 211 -8.18 -11.10 -10.70
N VAL A 212 -6.91 -11.05 -10.27
CA VAL A 212 -6.36 -11.92 -9.22
C VAL A 212 -6.98 -11.58 -7.87
N ILE A 213 -7.07 -10.29 -7.53
CA ILE A 213 -7.75 -9.82 -6.31
C ILE A 213 -9.19 -10.35 -6.27
N ALA A 214 -9.93 -10.20 -7.37
CA ALA A 214 -11.32 -10.64 -7.46
C ALA A 214 -11.48 -12.17 -7.34
N ALA A 215 -10.55 -12.93 -7.92
CA ALA A 215 -10.54 -14.39 -7.79
C ALA A 215 -10.23 -14.84 -6.36
N LEU A 216 -9.24 -14.23 -5.70
CA LEU A 216 -8.88 -14.53 -4.31
C LEU A 216 -9.99 -14.11 -3.33
N ASP A 217 -10.65 -12.97 -3.57
CA ASP A 217 -11.82 -12.56 -2.80
C ASP A 217 -12.95 -13.59 -2.92
N TYR A 218 -13.23 -14.08 -4.12
CA TYR A 218 -14.19 -15.15 -4.35
C TYR A 218 -13.82 -16.44 -3.59
N VAL A 219 -12.54 -16.84 -3.63
CA VAL A 219 -12.04 -18.01 -2.85
C VAL A 219 -12.27 -17.81 -1.35
N ARG A 220 -12.04 -16.61 -0.80
CA ARG A 220 -12.33 -16.31 0.61
C ARG A 220 -13.83 -16.43 0.93
N GLN A 221 -14.71 -15.97 0.03
CA GLN A 221 -16.16 -16.13 0.20
C GLN A 221 -16.60 -17.61 0.17
N PHE A 222 -16.01 -18.40 -0.73
CA PHE A 222 -16.22 -19.85 -0.78
C PHE A 222 -15.75 -20.52 0.51
N ALA A 223 -14.53 -20.22 0.97
CA ALA A 223 -13.96 -20.80 2.19
C ALA A 223 -14.77 -20.47 3.45
N ALA A 224 -15.34 -19.26 3.54
CA ALA A 224 -16.12 -18.83 4.70
C ALA A 224 -17.49 -19.54 4.81
N THR A 225 -18.07 -19.97 3.70
CA THR A 225 -19.43 -20.55 3.65
C THR A 225 -19.45 -22.03 3.32
N GLY A 226 -18.36 -22.57 2.77
CA GLY A 226 -18.27 -23.94 2.25
C GLY A 226 -19.04 -24.18 0.95
N VAL A 227 -19.72 -23.17 0.39
CA VAL A 227 -20.58 -23.29 -0.81
C VAL A 227 -20.20 -22.21 -1.81
N ALA A 228 -19.87 -22.61 -3.04
CA ALA A 228 -19.46 -21.69 -4.09
C ALA A 228 -20.66 -20.83 -4.53
N PRO A 229 -20.68 -19.50 -4.28
CA PRO A 229 -21.81 -18.67 -4.69
C PRO A 229 -21.85 -18.56 -6.21
N ARG A 230 -23.05 -18.58 -6.79
CA ARG A 230 -23.22 -18.36 -8.24
C ARG A 230 -22.58 -17.03 -8.64
N LEU A 231 -21.71 -17.08 -9.64
CA LEU A 231 -20.84 -15.98 -10.03
C LEU A 231 -21.28 -15.40 -11.37
N LEU A 232 -21.36 -14.07 -11.46
CA LEU A 232 -21.41 -13.36 -12.73
C LEU A 232 -20.22 -12.39 -12.82
N PHE A 233 -19.32 -12.62 -13.77
CA PHE A 233 -18.23 -11.73 -14.10
C PHE A 233 -18.57 -10.97 -15.39
N LEU A 234 -18.65 -9.64 -15.30
CA LEU A 234 -18.98 -8.76 -16.42
C LEU A 234 -17.74 -8.01 -16.90
N ALA A 235 -17.49 -8.06 -18.21
CA ALA A 235 -16.48 -7.22 -18.87
C ALA A 235 -16.97 -6.78 -20.26
N HIS A 236 -16.26 -5.85 -20.88
CA HIS A 236 -16.65 -5.28 -22.18
C HIS A 236 -16.03 -6.00 -23.40
N ARG A 237 -15.08 -6.91 -23.20
CA ARG A 237 -14.34 -7.62 -24.26
C ARG A 237 -14.13 -9.10 -23.96
N TYR A 238 -14.11 -9.92 -25.00
CA TYR A 238 -13.93 -11.37 -24.89
C TYR A 238 -12.57 -11.76 -24.31
N GLU A 239 -11.49 -11.08 -24.72
CA GLU A 239 -10.13 -11.40 -24.29
C GLU A 239 -9.97 -11.25 -22.77
N LEU A 240 -10.61 -10.22 -22.20
CA LEU A 240 -10.65 -10.00 -20.75
C LEU A 240 -11.44 -11.09 -20.03
N LEU A 241 -12.56 -11.55 -20.61
CA LEU A 241 -13.37 -12.63 -20.05
C LEU A 241 -12.62 -13.96 -20.03
N ASP A 242 -11.95 -14.33 -21.12
CA ASP A 242 -11.19 -15.59 -21.18
C ASP A 242 -9.99 -15.56 -20.22
N GLN A 243 -9.30 -14.41 -20.13
CA GLN A 243 -8.22 -14.21 -19.15
C GLN A 243 -8.73 -14.30 -17.71
N ALA A 244 -9.88 -13.68 -17.41
CA ALA A 244 -10.50 -13.76 -16.09
C ALA A 244 -10.90 -15.19 -15.75
N ARG A 245 -11.57 -15.89 -16.66
CA ARG A 245 -11.95 -17.29 -16.47
C ARG A 245 -10.75 -18.18 -16.17
N LYS A 246 -9.65 -18.04 -16.92
CA LYS A 246 -8.39 -18.78 -16.66
C LYS A 246 -7.84 -18.48 -15.26
N THR A 247 -7.87 -17.23 -14.82
CA THR A 247 -7.41 -16.81 -13.49
C THR A 247 -8.25 -17.45 -12.38
N PHE A 248 -9.58 -17.45 -12.53
CA PHE A 248 -10.49 -18.10 -11.58
C PHE A 248 -10.30 -19.62 -11.52
N ARG A 249 -10.06 -20.29 -12.66
CA ARG A 249 -9.76 -21.72 -12.71
C ARG A 249 -8.49 -22.07 -11.92
N HIS A 250 -7.45 -21.24 -12.03
CA HIS A 250 -6.23 -21.42 -11.24
C HIS A 250 -6.47 -21.17 -9.74
N ALA A 251 -7.19 -20.11 -9.39
CA ALA A 251 -7.49 -19.77 -8.00
C ALA A 251 -8.35 -20.85 -7.30
N MET A 252 -9.35 -21.37 -8.00
CA MET A 252 -10.25 -22.42 -7.51
C MET A 252 -9.66 -23.84 -7.64
N GLN A 253 -8.52 -23.99 -8.33
CA GLN A 253 -7.93 -25.28 -8.71
C GLN A 253 -8.94 -26.20 -9.44
N ASP A 254 -9.83 -25.61 -10.25
CA ASP A 254 -10.87 -26.33 -10.99
C ASP A 254 -10.84 -25.92 -12.48
N PRO A 255 -10.40 -26.81 -13.40
CA PRO A 255 -10.33 -26.51 -14.83
C PRO A 255 -11.71 -26.37 -15.49
N SER A 256 -12.77 -26.87 -14.84
CA SER A 256 -14.15 -26.80 -15.35
C SER A 256 -14.87 -25.52 -14.93
N PHE A 257 -14.28 -24.72 -14.02
CA PHE A 257 -14.90 -23.52 -13.47
C PHE A 257 -15.15 -22.45 -14.56
N GLY A 258 -16.37 -21.90 -14.59
CA GLY A 258 -16.74 -20.78 -15.43
C GLY A 258 -17.08 -21.12 -16.89
N GLU A 259 -18.18 -20.55 -17.37
CA GLU A 259 -18.66 -20.60 -18.76
C GLU A 259 -18.70 -19.20 -19.38
N ILE A 260 -18.38 -19.06 -20.66
CA ILE A 260 -18.39 -17.77 -21.35
C ILE A 260 -19.77 -17.51 -21.99
N LEU A 261 -20.27 -16.28 -21.82
CA LEU A 261 -21.41 -15.73 -22.56
C LEU A 261 -20.93 -14.53 -23.39
N ASP A 262 -20.86 -14.71 -24.70
CA ASP A 262 -20.57 -13.63 -25.65
C ASP A 262 -21.49 -13.75 -26.90
N GLY A 263 -21.14 -13.12 -28.02
CA GLY A 263 -21.91 -13.24 -29.26
C GLY A 263 -21.85 -14.64 -29.92
N ALA A 264 -20.85 -15.47 -29.57
CA ALA A 264 -20.57 -16.77 -30.17
C ALA A 264 -20.81 -17.96 -29.22
N HIS A 265 -20.70 -17.74 -27.91
CA HIS A 265 -20.71 -18.75 -26.86
C HIS A 265 -21.90 -18.55 -25.92
N LYS A 266 -22.52 -19.64 -25.48
CA LYS A 266 -23.65 -19.64 -24.56
C LYS A 266 -23.43 -20.65 -23.42
N PRO A 267 -23.62 -20.27 -22.15
CA PRO A 267 -23.52 -21.18 -21.01
C PRO A 267 -24.59 -22.28 -21.04
N ALA A 268 -24.23 -23.47 -20.54
CA ALA A 268 -25.11 -24.60 -20.35
C ALA A 268 -25.65 -24.67 -18.91
N LYS A 269 -24.79 -24.51 -17.89
CA LYS A 269 -25.16 -24.64 -16.46
C LYS A 269 -25.60 -23.33 -15.83
N TRP A 270 -25.02 -22.21 -16.27
CA TRP A 270 -25.34 -20.86 -15.76
C TRP A 270 -24.95 -20.61 -14.29
N ASP A 271 -24.17 -21.48 -13.64
CA ASP A 271 -23.77 -21.28 -12.23
C ASP A 271 -22.65 -20.24 -12.07
N HIS A 272 -21.65 -20.28 -12.95
CA HIS A 272 -20.52 -19.33 -12.97
C HIS A 272 -20.34 -18.81 -14.40
N VAL A 273 -20.73 -17.58 -14.65
CA VAL A 273 -20.82 -17.01 -16.00
C VAL A 273 -19.88 -15.83 -16.15
N PHE A 274 -19.06 -15.86 -17.19
CA PHE A 274 -18.19 -14.77 -17.65
C PHE A 274 -18.83 -14.16 -18.89
N ALA A 275 -19.53 -13.04 -18.72
CA ALA A 275 -20.39 -12.46 -19.73
C ALA A 275 -19.87 -11.12 -20.26
N SER A 276 -19.96 -10.94 -21.59
CA SER A 276 -19.80 -9.61 -22.17
C SER A 276 -21.00 -8.74 -21.79
N ILE A 277 -20.80 -7.46 -21.51
CA ILE A 277 -21.91 -6.57 -21.13
C ILE A 277 -22.97 -6.47 -22.24
N GLN A 278 -22.53 -6.52 -23.50
CA GLN A 278 -23.41 -6.48 -24.67
C GLN A 278 -24.26 -7.74 -24.76
N SER A 279 -23.67 -8.92 -24.52
CA SER A 279 -24.39 -10.19 -24.52
C SER A 279 -25.34 -10.30 -23.33
N ALA A 280 -24.93 -9.83 -22.14
CA ALA A 280 -25.80 -9.79 -20.97
C ALA A 280 -27.05 -8.91 -21.20
N ALA A 281 -26.87 -7.75 -21.84
CA ALA A 281 -27.96 -6.86 -22.20
C ALA A 281 -28.86 -7.44 -23.31
N SER A 282 -28.29 -7.85 -24.45
CA SER A 282 -29.04 -8.35 -25.61
C SER A 282 -29.79 -9.66 -25.36
N THR A 283 -29.30 -10.50 -24.44
CA THR A 283 -29.99 -11.74 -24.04
C THR A 283 -31.03 -11.54 -22.94
N ASN A 284 -31.25 -10.30 -22.49
CA ASN A 284 -32.10 -9.96 -21.33
C ASN A 284 -31.80 -10.88 -20.13
N LEU A 285 -30.51 -11.03 -19.80
CA LEU A 285 -30.01 -12.00 -18.82
C LEU A 285 -30.79 -11.95 -17.49
N ILE A 286 -31.10 -10.75 -17.03
CA ILE A 286 -31.81 -10.49 -15.78
C ILE A 286 -33.27 -10.91 -15.84
N ASP A 287 -33.95 -10.66 -16.97
CA ASP A 287 -35.35 -11.09 -17.16
C ASP A 287 -35.45 -12.62 -17.25
N ARG A 288 -34.40 -13.27 -17.74
CA ARG A 288 -34.35 -14.73 -17.90
C ARG A 288 -34.06 -15.48 -16.60
N LEU A 289 -33.10 -15.00 -15.81
CA LEU A 289 -32.61 -15.72 -14.63
C LEU A 289 -33.12 -15.14 -13.31
N GLY A 290 -33.55 -13.88 -13.30
CA GLY A 290 -33.89 -13.12 -12.11
C GLY A 290 -32.74 -12.21 -11.63
N PRO A 291 -33.07 -11.12 -10.93
CA PRO A 291 -32.09 -10.12 -10.47
C PRO A 291 -31.15 -10.61 -9.35
N ASP A 292 -31.58 -11.62 -8.59
CA ASP A 292 -30.93 -12.20 -7.40
C ASP A 292 -30.30 -13.58 -7.66
N TYR A 293 -30.37 -14.07 -8.90
CA TYR A 293 -29.87 -15.40 -9.27
C TYR A 293 -28.36 -15.57 -9.04
N PHE A 294 -27.57 -14.54 -9.36
CA PHE A 294 -26.15 -14.49 -9.09
C PHE A 294 -25.90 -13.83 -7.74
N ARG A 295 -25.36 -14.59 -6.78
CA ARG A 295 -25.11 -14.10 -5.42
C ARG A 295 -23.83 -13.26 -5.33
N HIS A 296 -22.85 -13.52 -6.21
CA HIS A 296 -21.62 -12.73 -6.32
C HIS A 296 -21.51 -12.19 -7.75
N VAL A 297 -21.52 -10.87 -7.90
CA VAL A 297 -21.33 -10.18 -9.19
C VAL A 297 -20.04 -9.38 -9.15
N ILE A 298 -19.22 -9.53 -10.18
CA ILE A 298 -17.99 -8.78 -10.38
C ILE A 298 -18.10 -8.00 -11.69
N VAL A 299 -17.84 -6.70 -11.65
CA VAL A 299 -17.89 -5.81 -12.81
C VAL A 299 -16.50 -5.24 -13.06
N ASP A 300 -15.83 -5.71 -14.11
CA ASP A 300 -14.52 -5.20 -14.50
C ASP A 300 -14.66 -3.95 -15.40
N GLU A 301 -13.71 -3.04 -15.26
CA GLU A 301 -13.72 -1.67 -15.82
C GLU A 301 -15.07 -0.97 -15.62
N CYS A 302 -15.54 -0.94 -14.36
CA CYS A 302 -16.86 -0.42 -14.02
C CYS A 302 -17.02 1.09 -14.26
N HIS A 303 -15.96 1.84 -14.59
CA HIS A 303 -16.06 3.23 -15.05
C HIS A 303 -16.86 3.41 -16.36
N HIS A 304 -17.09 2.32 -17.11
CA HIS A 304 -17.98 2.30 -18.27
C HIS A 304 -19.47 2.10 -17.95
N VAL A 305 -19.86 2.05 -16.66
CA VAL A 305 -21.28 1.97 -16.22
C VAL A 305 -22.24 3.01 -16.84
N PRO A 306 -21.84 4.22 -17.27
CA PRO A 306 -22.73 5.14 -17.99
C PRO A 306 -23.25 4.63 -19.35
N ALA A 307 -22.58 3.68 -19.99
CA ALA A 307 -22.98 3.19 -21.31
C ALA A 307 -24.36 2.53 -21.22
N ALA A 308 -25.19 2.72 -22.26
CA ALA A 308 -26.57 2.20 -22.29
C ALA A 308 -26.65 0.68 -22.01
N SER A 309 -25.64 -0.08 -22.42
CA SER A 309 -25.51 -1.51 -22.13
C SER A 309 -25.27 -1.83 -20.65
N TYR A 310 -24.47 -1.03 -19.94
CA TYR A 310 -24.25 -1.21 -18.51
C TYR A 310 -25.48 -0.77 -17.69
N GLN A 311 -26.09 0.37 -18.04
CA GLN A 311 -27.33 0.85 -17.40
C GLN A 311 -28.48 -0.15 -17.55
N ALA A 312 -28.53 -0.92 -18.63
CA ALA A 312 -29.52 -1.96 -18.84
C ALA A 312 -29.37 -3.18 -17.91
N VAL A 313 -28.17 -3.40 -17.33
CA VAL A 313 -27.83 -4.61 -16.58
C VAL A 313 -27.53 -4.29 -15.11
N VAL A 314 -26.49 -3.50 -14.82
CA VAL A 314 -25.92 -3.36 -13.47
C VAL A 314 -26.92 -2.86 -12.42
N PRO A 315 -27.71 -1.78 -12.66
CA PRO A 315 -28.67 -1.28 -11.68
C PRO A 315 -29.82 -2.26 -11.35
N ARG A 316 -30.10 -3.19 -12.26
CA ARG A 316 -31.19 -4.19 -12.10
C ARG A 316 -30.73 -5.43 -11.31
N LEU A 317 -29.42 -5.64 -11.14
CA LEU A 317 -28.86 -6.74 -10.37
C LEU A 317 -29.03 -6.50 -8.85
N ARG A 318 -29.41 -7.55 -8.13
CA ARG A 318 -29.56 -7.58 -6.67
C ARG A 318 -28.74 -8.71 -6.04
N PRO A 319 -27.41 -8.74 -6.27
CA PRO A 319 -26.56 -9.76 -5.67
C PRO A 319 -26.38 -9.51 -4.17
N GLU A 320 -25.94 -10.53 -3.45
CA GLU A 320 -25.49 -10.37 -2.07
C GLU A 320 -24.14 -9.66 -1.98
N LEU A 321 -23.31 -9.78 -3.02
CA LEU A 321 -22.03 -9.11 -3.09
C LEU A 321 -21.83 -8.59 -4.52
N LEU A 322 -21.61 -7.28 -4.63
CA LEU A 322 -21.24 -6.61 -5.88
C LEU A 322 -19.84 -6.03 -5.72
N VAL A 323 -18.92 -6.45 -6.58
CA VAL A 323 -17.55 -5.93 -6.60
C VAL A 323 -17.30 -5.21 -7.92
N GLY A 324 -17.01 -3.92 -7.84
CA GLY A 324 -16.55 -3.13 -8.99
C GLY A 324 -15.03 -3.11 -9.02
N LEU A 325 -14.43 -3.43 -10.17
CA LEU A 325 -13.00 -3.29 -10.39
C LEU A 325 -12.79 -2.17 -11.40
N THR A 326 -11.95 -1.21 -11.03
CA THR A 326 -11.62 -0.12 -11.94
C THR A 326 -10.22 0.40 -11.63
N ALA A 327 -9.57 1.04 -12.60
CA ALA A 327 -8.43 1.90 -12.29
C ALA A 327 -8.90 3.28 -11.77
N THR A 328 -10.17 3.62 -11.99
CA THR A 328 -10.70 4.98 -11.89
C THR A 328 -12.15 5.01 -11.41
N PRO A 329 -12.47 5.73 -10.31
CA PRO A 329 -13.84 5.84 -9.81
C PRO A 329 -14.67 6.92 -10.53
N GLU A 330 -14.03 7.81 -11.28
CA GLU A 330 -14.71 8.83 -12.09
C GLU A 330 -15.25 8.24 -13.39
N ARG A 331 -16.48 8.62 -13.75
CA ARG A 331 -17.15 8.20 -14.99
C ARG A 331 -16.71 9.07 -16.16
N SER A 332 -16.80 8.50 -17.37
CA SER A 332 -16.48 9.21 -18.63
C SER A 332 -17.37 10.44 -18.90
N ASP A 333 -18.53 10.55 -18.24
CA ASP A 333 -19.43 11.71 -18.30
C ASP A 333 -19.15 12.77 -17.22
N GLY A 334 -18.03 12.63 -16.47
CA GLY A 334 -17.65 13.51 -15.36
C GLY A 334 -18.47 13.31 -14.08
N LYS A 335 -19.31 12.27 -14.02
CA LYS A 335 -20.05 11.89 -12.81
C LYS A 335 -19.28 10.85 -12.00
N SER A 336 -19.71 10.56 -10.79
CA SER A 336 -19.06 9.58 -9.92
C SER A 336 -19.70 8.18 -10.06
N LEU A 337 -18.89 7.11 -10.01
CA LEU A 337 -19.38 5.72 -9.83
C LEU A 337 -19.83 5.44 -8.40
N LEU A 338 -19.39 6.27 -7.45
CA LEU A 338 -19.61 6.06 -6.03
C LEU A 338 -21.09 5.78 -5.67
N PRO A 339 -22.12 6.43 -6.25
CA PRO A 339 -23.51 6.14 -5.93
C PRO A 339 -23.94 4.69 -6.18
N ASP A 340 -23.31 3.99 -7.13
CA ASP A 340 -23.59 2.58 -7.43
C ASP A 340 -22.92 1.61 -6.42
N PHE A 341 -21.98 2.13 -5.61
CA PHE A 341 -21.12 1.42 -4.67
C PHE A 341 -21.13 2.05 -3.27
N ASP A 342 -22.32 2.32 -2.73
CA ASP A 342 -22.53 2.84 -1.37
C ASP A 342 -21.81 4.18 -1.08
N ASN A 343 -21.57 4.99 -2.12
CA ASN A 343 -20.81 6.23 -2.11
C ASN A 343 -19.36 6.11 -1.60
N HIS A 344 -18.75 4.93 -1.70
CA HIS A 344 -17.47 4.64 -1.06
C HIS A 344 -16.49 3.86 -1.93
N ILE A 345 -15.19 4.14 -1.77
CA ILE A 345 -14.12 3.32 -2.34
C ILE A 345 -13.65 2.34 -1.27
N ALA A 346 -14.06 1.08 -1.43
CA ALA A 346 -13.77 0.01 -0.46
C ALA A 346 -12.26 -0.27 -0.31
N ALA A 347 -11.51 -0.20 -1.41
CA ALA A 347 -10.06 -0.33 -1.37
C ALA A 347 -9.41 0.39 -2.56
N GLU A 348 -8.28 1.06 -2.30
CA GLU A 348 -7.48 1.72 -3.33
C GLU A 348 -6.04 1.22 -3.29
N LEU A 349 -5.53 0.74 -4.42
CA LEU A 349 -4.12 0.47 -4.63
C LEU A 349 -3.45 1.69 -5.25
N ARG A 350 -2.72 2.43 -4.42
CA ARG A 350 -1.86 3.51 -4.89
C ARG A 350 -0.74 2.95 -5.76
N LEU A 351 -0.36 3.71 -6.78
CA LEU A 351 0.70 3.35 -7.72
C LEU A 351 2.01 2.99 -7.01
N TRP A 352 2.30 3.69 -5.93
CA TRP A 352 3.47 3.49 -5.09
C TRP A 352 3.70 2.03 -4.68
N HIS A 353 2.69 1.39 -4.10
CA HIS A 353 2.80 0.00 -3.63
C HIS A 353 3.05 -0.98 -4.78
N ALA A 354 2.56 -0.67 -5.98
CA ALA A 354 2.80 -1.49 -7.16
C ALA A 354 4.24 -1.36 -7.69
N LEU A 355 4.88 -0.21 -7.48
CA LEU A 355 6.30 0.01 -7.82
C LEU A 355 7.22 -0.63 -6.77
N ASP A 356 6.94 -0.43 -5.48
CA ASP A 356 7.67 -1.07 -4.36
C ASP A 356 7.59 -2.61 -4.44
N GLY A 357 6.47 -3.15 -4.95
CA GLY A 357 6.29 -4.58 -5.17
C GLY A 357 6.83 -5.10 -6.51
N GLU A 358 7.59 -4.30 -7.27
CA GLU A 358 8.14 -4.61 -8.61
C GLU A 358 7.10 -5.10 -9.64
N LEU A 359 5.81 -4.79 -9.44
CA LEU A 359 4.73 -5.19 -10.36
C LEU A 359 4.70 -4.37 -11.64
N LEU A 360 5.39 -3.23 -11.59
CA LEU A 360 5.51 -2.22 -12.63
C LEU A 360 6.98 -1.90 -12.83
N VAL A 361 7.35 -1.46 -14.03
CA VAL A 361 8.69 -0.91 -14.26
C VAL A 361 8.83 0.42 -13.52
N PRO A 362 10.04 0.75 -12.99
CA PRO A 362 10.29 2.03 -12.39
C PRO A 362 10.14 3.18 -13.40
N PHE A 363 9.92 4.39 -12.91
CA PHE A 363 9.78 5.59 -13.75
C PHE A 363 10.85 6.64 -13.49
N GLU A 364 11.16 7.42 -14.51
CA GLU A 364 12.00 8.59 -14.45
C GLU A 364 11.16 9.83 -14.80
N TYR A 365 10.69 10.53 -13.77
CA TYR A 365 9.78 11.66 -13.88
C TYR A 365 10.52 12.99 -13.88
N TYR A 366 10.24 13.82 -14.87
CA TYR A 366 10.78 15.18 -14.98
C TYR A 366 9.65 16.19 -15.10
N GLY A 367 9.44 16.98 -14.05
CA GLY A 367 8.58 18.16 -14.09
C GLY A 367 9.37 19.36 -14.60
N ILE A 368 8.95 19.88 -15.75
CA ILE A 368 9.65 20.92 -16.52
C ILE A 368 8.73 22.11 -16.69
N SER A 369 9.20 23.31 -16.36
CA SER A 369 8.41 24.51 -16.55
C SER A 369 8.33 24.84 -18.04
N ASP A 370 7.12 24.96 -18.57
CA ASP A 370 6.91 25.33 -19.97
C ASP A 370 6.74 26.85 -20.18
N GLY A 371 6.74 27.61 -19.09
CA GLY A 371 6.65 29.07 -19.08
C GLY A 371 5.27 29.63 -19.44
N VAL A 372 4.27 28.78 -19.73
CA VAL A 372 2.94 29.22 -20.16
C VAL A 372 2.15 29.75 -18.95
N ASP A 373 1.59 30.95 -19.06
CA ASP A 373 0.78 31.54 -18.00
C ASP A 373 -0.68 31.08 -18.08
N LEU A 374 -1.06 30.12 -17.24
CA LEU A 374 -2.41 29.58 -17.16
C LEU A 374 -3.30 30.34 -16.18
N ARG A 375 -2.80 31.35 -15.46
CA ARG A 375 -3.59 32.09 -14.46
C ARG A 375 -4.73 32.88 -15.09
N LYS A 376 -4.55 33.28 -16.35
CA LYS A 376 -5.51 34.07 -17.14
C LYS A 376 -6.58 33.20 -17.81
N VAL A 377 -6.40 31.89 -17.84
CA VAL A 377 -7.38 30.95 -18.43
C VAL A 377 -8.56 30.83 -17.46
N ARG A 378 -9.78 30.81 -18.03
CA ARG A 378 -11.01 30.68 -17.26
C ARG A 378 -11.03 29.36 -16.49
N TRP A 379 -11.39 29.45 -15.22
CA TRP A 379 -11.53 28.31 -14.32
C TRP A 379 -13.01 28.00 -14.06
N SER A 380 -13.36 26.72 -14.05
CA SER A 380 -14.69 26.19 -13.74
C SER A 380 -14.60 25.15 -12.62
N ARG A 381 -15.75 24.62 -12.15
CA ARG A 381 -15.77 23.53 -11.17
C ARG A 381 -15.00 22.28 -11.62
N THR A 382 -14.92 22.03 -12.93
CA THR A 382 -14.23 20.86 -13.52
C THR A 382 -12.81 21.17 -13.99
N GLY A 383 -12.26 22.35 -13.65
CA GLY A 383 -10.92 22.80 -14.04
C GLY A 383 -10.94 23.84 -15.17
N TYR A 384 -9.85 23.87 -15.95
CA TYR A 384 -9.66 24.83 -17.05
C TYR A 384 -10.58 24.57 -18.25
N ASP A 385 -10.99 25.63 -18.93
CA ASP A 385 -11.71 25.55 -20.20
C ASP A 385 -10.81 24.95 -21.31
N ALA A 386 -11.25 23.82 -21.90
CA ALA A 386 -10.45 23.06 -22.86
C ALA A 386 -10.23 23.81 -24.19
N GLY A 387 -11.21 24.60 -24.65
CA GLY A 387 -11.10 25.40 -25.87
C GLY A 387 -10.06 26.51 -25.72
N ALA A 388 -10.15 27.27 -24.64
CA ALA A 388 -9.17 28.32 -24.32
C ALA A 388 -7.74 27.77 -24.12
N LEU A 389 -7.60 26.55 -23.57
CA LEU A 389 -6.30 25.86 -23.49
C LEU A 389 -5.78 25.42 -24.86
N GLY A 390 -6.65 24.91 -25.73
CA GLY A 390 -6.31 24.50 -27.09
C GLY A 390 -5.74 25.65 -27.91
N ASP A 391 -6.43 26.79 -27.92
CA ASP A 391 -5.99 28.01 -28.63
C ASP A 391 -4.66 28.53 -28.10
N LEU A 392 -4.48 28.49 -26.78
CA LEU A 392 -3.24 28.90 -26.16
C LEU A 392 -2.10 27.96 -26.59
N TYR A 393 -2.28 26.64 -26.52
CA TYR A 393 -1.18 25.71 -26.79
C TYR A 393 -0.83 25.55 -28.27
N THR A 394 -1.80 25.63 -29.19
CA THR A 394 -1.54 25.55 -30.64
C THR A 394 -0.79 26.79 -31.17
N GLY A 395 -0.90 27.95 -30.50
CA GLY A 395 -0.20 29.19 -30.86
C GLY A 395 1.27 29.29 -30.42
N HIS A 396 1.79 28.35 -29.60
CA HIS A 396 3.12 28.46 -28.99
C HIS A 396 4.14 27.50 -29.64
N SER A 397 4.67 27.87 -30.81
CA SER A 397 5.74 27.10 -31.49
C SER A 397 6.99 26.91 -30.61
N ALA A 398 7.34 27.91 -29.78
CA ALA A 398 8.43 27.82 -28.81
C ALA A 398 8.22 26.71 -27.77
N ARG A 399 6.97 26.45 -27.37
CA ARG A 399 6.63 25.35 -26.44
C ARG A 399 6.88 23.99 -27.10
N ALA A 400 6.45 23.81 -28.35
CA ALA A 400 6.71 22.57 -29.09
C ALA A 400 8.22 22.29 -29.26
N ASP A 401 9.00 23.34 -29.53
CA ASP A 401 10.46 23.22 -29.65
C ASP A 401 11.13 22.92 -28.30
N LEU A 402 10.64 23.51 -27.19
CA LEU A 402 11.05 23.16 -25.83
C LEU A 402 10.76 21.69 -25.52
N ILE A 403 9.54 21.21 -25.80
CA ILE A 403 9.15 19.82 -25.55
C ILE A 403 10.07 18.85 -26.28
N ARG A 404 10.30 19.10 -27.58
CA ARG A 404 11.22 18.31 -28.39
C ARG A 404 12.64 18.36 -27.85
N HIS A 405 13.15 19.54 -27.48
CA HIS A 405 14.50 19.68 -26.94
C HIS A 405 14.69 18.88 -25.65
N GLN A 406 13.71 18.93 -24.75
CA GLN A 406 13.75 18.20 -23.48
C GLN A 406 13.68 16.69 -23.65
N LEU A 407 12.94 16.21 -24.67
CA LEU A 407 12.93 14.79 -25.07
C LEU A 407 14.30 14.36 -25.57
N VAL A 408 14.84 15.03 -26.60
CA VAL A 408 16.15 14.69 -27.21
C VAL A 408 17.29 14.74 -26.19
N LYS A 409 17.21 15.63 -25.20
CA LYS A 409 18.21 15.74 -24.13
C LYS A 409 18.28 14.50 -23.24
N ARG A 410 17.19 13.74 -23.10
CA ARG A 410 17.07 12.62 -22.14
C ARG A 410 17.06 11.25 -22.79
N VAL A 411 16.85 11.16 -24.09
CA VAL A 411 16.87 9.90 -24.84
C VAL A 411 18.10 9.85 -25.73
N ALA A 412 18.79 8.70 -25.74
CA ALA A 412 19.99 8.52 -26.57
C ALA A 412 19.68 8.59 -28.07
N ASP A 413 18.52 8.05 -28.48
CA ASP A 413 18.05 8.07 -29.86
C ASP A 413 16.52 8.23 -29.90
N PRO A 414 15.98 9.39 -30.28
CA PRO A 414 14.54 9.64 -30.41
C PRO A 414 13.84 8.72 -31.42
N ARG A 415 14.56 8.01 -32.29
CA ARG A 415 13.99 7.04 -33.25
C ARG A 415 13.85 5.62 -32.70
N LYS A 416 14.33 5.38 -31.48
CA LYS A 416 14.20 4.07 -30.81
C LYS A 416 13.09 4.03 -29.76
N ILE A 417 12.57 5.19 -29.39
CA ILE A 417 11.53 5.34 -28.37
C ILE A 417 10.18 4.88 -28.90
N ARG A 418 9.30 4.52 -27.97
CA ARG A 418 7.88 4.25 -28.21
C ARG A 418 7.07 5.11 -27.25
N ALA A 419 6.75 6.32 -27.70
CA ALA A 419 6.17 7.36 -26.87
C ALA A 419 4.66 7.55 -27.08
N LEU A 420 3.96 7.83 -25.98
CA LEU A 420 2.60 8.37 -25.99
C LEU A 420 2.62 9.81 -25.47
N ALA A 421 1.89 10.70 -26.13
CA ALA A 421 1.81 12.11 -25.78
C ALA A 421 0.35 12.55 -25.60
N PHE A 422 0.02 13.09 -24.44
CA PHE A 422 -1.34 13.48 -24.07
C PHE A 422 -1.54 14.99 -24.23
N CYS A 423 -2.35 15.37 -25.21
CA CYS A 423 -2.68 16.74 -25.60
C CYS A 423 -4.04 17.18 -25.02
N VAL A 424 -4.31 18.49 -25.07
CA VAL A 424 -5.58 19.09 -24.60
C VAL A 424 -6.73 19.01 -25.61
N SER A 425 -6.42 18.94 -26.90
CA SER A 425 -7.39 18.93 -28.00
C SER A 425 -6.84 18.17 -29.20
N ILE A 426 -7.72 17.85 -30.16
CA ILE A 426 -7.35 17.20 -31.42
C ILE A 426 -6.38 18.09 -32.21
N GLU A 427 -6.68 19.38 -32.31
CA GLU A 427 -5.86 20.37 -33.03
C GLU A 427 -4.45 20.47 -32.43
N HIS A 428 -4.34 20.41 -31.10
CA HIS A 428 -3.04 20.37 -30.43
C HIS A 428 -2.26 19.08 -30.73
N ALA A 429 -2.93 17.93 -30.78
CA ALA A 429 -2.29 16.65 -31.12
C ALA A 429 -1.77 16.64 -32.58
N GLU A 430 -2.57 17.14 -33.52
CA GLU A 430 -2.18 17.29 -34.93
C GLU A 430 -1.00 18.25 -35.10
N PHE A 431 -1.06 19.42 -34.44
CA PHE A 431 0.01 20.40 -34.44
C PHE A 431 1.33 19.80 -33.95
N MET A 432 1.31 19.10 -32.81
CA MET A 432 2.51 18.48 -32.25
C MET A 432 3.07 17.36 -33.13
N ALA A 433 2.20 16.50 -33.68
CA ALA A 433 2.61 15.44 -34.60
C ALA A 433 3.31 15.99 -35.86
N ALA A 434 2.78 17.07 -36.43
CA ALA A 434 3.38 17.74 -37.59
C ALA A 434 4.76 18.35 -37.26
N ARG A 435 4.88 19.01 -36.09
CA ARG A 435 6.14 19.63 -35.65
C ARG A 435 7.23 18.58 -35.39
N PHE A 436 6.89 17.46 -34.74
CA PHE A 436 7.85 16.39 -34.46
C PHE A 436 8.31 15.68 -35.73
N THR A 437 7.37 15.39 -36.64
CA THR A 437 7.67 14.75 -37.93
C THR A 437 8.58 15.63 -38.79
N THR A 438 8.30 16.93 -38.86
CA THR A 438 9.15 17.91 -39.57
C THR A 438 10.56 17.98 -38.97
N ALA A 439 10.68 17.75 -37.66
CA ALA A 439 11.96 17.70 -36.96
C ALA A 439 12.68 16.34 -37.02
N GLY A 440 12.18 15.40 -37.84
CA GLY A 440 12.83 14.11 -38.09
C GLY A 440 12.51 13.00 -37.09
N ILE A 441 11.47 13.17 -36.26
CA ILE A 441 10.92 12.17 -35.33
C ILE A 441 9.56 11.72 -35.86
N PRO A 442 9.45 10.54 -36.52
CA PRO A 442 8.20 10.02 -37.05
C PRO A 442 7.09 10.03 -35.98
N SER A 443 6.03 10.81 -36.20
CA SER A 443 4.97 11.02 -35.22
C SER A 443 3.60 11.04 -35.89
N ARG A 444 2.55 10.64 -35.16
CA ARG A 444 1.18 10.63 -35.68
C ARG A 444 0.18 11.07 -34.62
N ALA A 445 -0.84 11.82 -35.02
CA ALA A 445 -1.98 12.12 -34.17
C ALA A 445 -3.03 11.00 -34.30
N VAL A 446 -3.59 10.56 -33.18
CA VAL A 446 -4.63 9.50 -33.14
C VAL A 446 -5.74 9.88 -32.16
N PHE A 447 -6.98 9.83 -32.63
CA PHE A 447 -8.20 10.18 -31.91
C PHE A 447 -9.34 9.21 -32.29
N GLY A 448 -10.51 9.35 -31.65
CA GLY A 448 -11.60 8.36 -31.68
C GLY A 448 -12.01 7.88 -33.08
N ASP A 449 -12.14 8.81 -34.03
CA ASP A 449 -12.60 8.57 -35.40
C ASP A 449 -11.45 8.44 -36.43
N SER A 450 -10.20 8.32 -35.98
CA SER A 450 -9.06 8.19 -36.90
C SER A 450 -9.10 6.86 -37.67
N PRO A 451 -8.96 6.83 -39.01
CA PRO A 451 -8.99 5.61 -39.81
C PRO A 451 -7.92 4.58 -39.40
N ASP A 452 -6.76 5.06 -38.96
CA ASP A 452 -5.60 4.22 -38.62
C ASP A 452 -5.55 3.81 -37.15
N ARG A 453 -6.65 3.99 -36.39
CA ARG A 453 -6.71 3.73 -34.95
C ARG A 453 -6.25 2.32 -34.58
N GLU A 454 -6.66 1.31 -35.35
CA GLU A 454 -6.28 -0.09 -35.07
C GLU A 454 -4.83 -0.40 -35.46
N ALA A 455 -4.30 0.26 -36.49
CA ALA A 455 -2.94 0.04 -36.98
C ALA A 455 -1.88 0.79 -36.17
N ALA A 456 -2.21 1.96 -35.59
CA ALA A 456 -1.26 2.84 -34.91
C ALA A 456 -0.45 2.17 -33.77
N PRO A 457 -1.03 1.33 -32.91
CA PRO A 457 -0.27 0.56 -31.92
C PRO A 457 0.80 -0.36 -32.54
N GLY A 458 0.51 -0.99 -33.68
CA GLY A 458 1.45 -1.83 -34.40
C GLY A 458 2.63 -1.03 -34.94
N LEU A 459 2.34 0.11 -35.57
CA LEU A 459 3.35 1.04 -36.08
C LEU A 459 4.29 1.56 -34.97
N LEU A 460 3.74 1.84 -33.78
CA LEU A 460 4.52 2.24 -32.62
C LEU A 460 5.39 1.10 -32.09
N ARG A 461 4.85 -0.13 -32.02
CA ARG A 461 5.58 -1.32 -31.57
C ARG A 461 6.81 -1.58 -32.45
N GLU A 462 6.61 -1.51 -33.76
CA GLU A 462 7.63 -1.72 -34.80
C GLU A 462 8.58 -0.53 -34.99
N ARG A 463 8.30 0.61 -34.33
CA ARG A 463 9.04 1.88 -34.46
C ARG A 463 8.98 2.50 -35.87
N ALA A 464 7.96 2.15 -36.65
CA ALA A 464 7.64 2.89 -37.88
C ALA A 464 7.15 4.31 -37.55
N VAL A 465 6.52 4.46 -36.38
CA VAL A 465 6.22 5.74 -35.72
C VAL A 465 6.83 5.69 -34.32
N ASN A 466 7.37 6.80 -33.85
CA ASN A 466 8.01 6.91 -32.54
C ASN A 466 7.13 7.59 -31.49
N VAL A 467 6.25 8.49 -31.89
CA VAL A 467 5.35 9.22 -30.97
C VAL A 467 3.91 9.20 -31.48
N LEU A 468 2.99 8.74 -30.64
CA LEU A 468 1.56 8.93 -30.86
C LEU A 468 1.05 10.07 -29.99
N PHE A 469 0.59 11.14 -30.64
CA PHE A 469 -0.09 12.26 -29.99
C PHE A 469 -1.58 11.98 -29.93
N THR A 470 -2.20 12.19 -28.78
CA THR A 470 -3.62 11.88 -28.60
C THR A 470 -4.32 12.86 -27.67
N CYS A 471 -5.62 13.04 -27.92
CA CYS A 471 -6.57 13.69 -27.03
C CYS A 471 -7.62 12.66 -26.65
N ASP A 472 -7.71 12.35 -25.35
CA ASP A 472 -8.70 11.47 -24.72
C ASP A 472 -8.75 9.99 -25.20
N LEU A 473 -7.95 9.59 -26.20
CA LEU A 473 -7.74 8.19 -26.58
C LEU A 473 -6.58 7.56 -25.79
N TYR A 474 -6.58 6.23 -25.67
CA TYR A 474 -5.58 5.45 -24.94
C TYR A 474 -5.48 5.74 -23.43
N ASN A 475 -6.36 6.59 -22.90
CA ASN A 475 -6.57 6.72 -21.46
C ASN A 475 -7.05 5.39 -20.85
N GLU A 476 -7.85 4.60 -21.58
CA GLU A 476 -8.47 3.34 -21.13
C GLU A 476 -8.47 2.25 -22.23
N GLY A 477 -8.47 0.97 -21.85
CA GLY A 477 -8.85 -0.14 -22.74
C GLY A 477 -7.89 -0.56 -23.86
N VAL A 478 -6.62 -0.09 -23.89
CA VAL A 478 -5.61 -0.57 -24.84
C VAL A 478 -4.34 -1.00 -24.10
N ASP A 479 -3.92 -2.26 -24.31
CA ASP A 479 -2.73 -2.83 -23.67
C ASP A 479 -1.48 -2.57 -24.53
N LEU A 480 -0.66 -1.60 -24.11
CA LEU A 480 0.55 -1.16 -24.81
C LEU A 480 1.80 -1.34 -23.93
N PRO A 481 2.17 -2.58 -23.56
CA PRO A 481 3.24 -2.80 -22.57
C PRO A 481 4.62 -2.31 -23.04
N PHE A 482 4.81 -2.23 -24.35
CA PHE A 482 6.04 -1.81 -25.00
C PHE A 482 6.31 -0.29 -24.98
N VAL A 483 5.34 0.54 -24.56
CA VAL A 483 5.52 2.00 -24.44
C VAL A 483 6.55 2.29 -23.36
N ASP A 484 7.59 3.06 -23.68
CA ASP A 484 8.71 3.36 -22.79
C ASP A 484 8.83 4.85 -22.42
N THR A 485 8.06 5.72 -23.08
CA THR A 485 8.13 7.17 -22.90
C THR A 485 6.74 7.79 -22.85
N LEU A 486 6.49 8.70 -21.91
CA LEU A 486 5.24 9.46 -21.78
C LEU A 486 5.51 10.96 -21.80
N LEU A 487 4.74 11.70 -22.60
CA LEU A 487 4.75 13.15 -22.66
C LEU A 487 3.40 13.69 -22.14
N LEU A 488 3.41 14.32 -20.96
CA LEU A 488 2.23 14.94 -20.38
C LEU A 488 2.21 16.42 -20.80
N LEU A 489 1.39 16.74 -21.80
CA LEU A 489 1.37 18.08 -22.44
C LEU A 489 0.12 18.89 -22.08
N ARG A 490 -0.71 18.37 -21.17
CA ARG A 490 -1.96 18.98 -20.70
C ARG A 490 -1.95 19.14 -19.18
N PRO A 491 -2.60 20.20 -18.66
CA PRO A 491 -2.80 20.38 -17.23
C PRO A 491 -3.80 19.33 -16.72
N THR A 492 -3.31 18.32 -16.00
CA THR A 492 -4.13 17.22 -15.48
C THR A 492 -4.34 17.38 -13.98
N GLN A 493 -5.57 17.72 -13.58
CA GLN A 493 -5.92 17.89 -12.16
C GLN A 493 -6.38 16.60 -11.49
N SER A 494 -7.09 15.77 -12.25
CA SER A 494 -7.59 14.51 -11.75
C SER A 494 -6.41 13.55 -11.57
N ALA A 495 -6.10 13.18 -10.32
CA ALA A 495 -5.12 12.13 -10.01
C ALA A 495 -5.45 10.83 -10.74
N THR A 496 -6.74 10.57 -10.90
CA THR A 496 -7.32 9.45 -11.63
C THR A 496 -6.81 9.38 -13.08
N LEU A 497 -7.04 10.43 -13.86
CA LEU A 497 -6.56 10.52 -15.25
C LEU A 497 -5.03 10.50 -15.33
N PHE A 498 -4.38 11.20 -14.41
CA PHE A 498 -2.92 11.25 -14.34
C PHE A 498 -2.30 9.85 -14.15
N LEU A 499 -2.82 9.08 -13.20
CA LEU A 499 -2.37 7.71 -12.93
C LEU A 499 -2.68 6.75 -14.08
N GLN A 500 -3.81 6.92 -14.79
CA GLN A 500 -4.11 6.13 -15.99
C GLN A 500 -3.06 6.34 -17.06
N GLN A 501 -2.75 7.60 -17.37
CA GLN A 501 -1.75 7.98 -18.37
C GLN A 501 -0.38 7.41 -18.00
N LEU A 502 0.02 7.60 -16.75
CA LEU A 502 1.26 7.08 -16.22
C LEU A 502 1.31 5.54 -16.31
N GLY A 503 0.26 4.85 -15.88
CA GLY A 503 0.16 3.39 -15.88
C GLY A 503 0.29 2.73 -17.27
N ARG A 504 0.13 3.48 -18.37
CA ARG A 504 0.42 2.99 -19.74
C ARG A 504 1.90 2.71 -19.95
N GLY A 505 2.74 3.59 -19.40
CA GLY A 505 4.20 3.48 -19.49
C GLY A 505 4.81 2.55 -18.44
N LEU A 506 4.08 2.16 -17.39
CA LEU A 506 4.68 1.41 -16.27
C LEU A 506 4.59 -0.12 -16.38
N ARG A 507 3.99 -0.67 -17.44
CA ARG A 507 3.90 -2.13 -17.60
C ARG A 507 5.25 -2.77 -17.97
N HIS A 508 5.47 -3.99 -17.48
CA HIS A 508 6.62 -4.81 -17.86
C HIS A 508 6.56 -5.21 -19.35
N HIS A 509 7.73 -5.16 -20.00
CA HIS A 509 7.92 -5.64 -21.36
C HIS A 509 9.38 -6.06 -21.57
N THR A 510 9.61 -7.07 -22.41
CA THR A 510 10.96 -7.53 -22.72
C THR A 510 11.82 -6.39 -23.28
N GLY A 511 13.00 -6.19 -22.71
CA GLY A 511 13.94 -5.13 -23.09
C GLY A 511 13.60 -3.73 -22.59
N LYS A 512 12.60 -3.58 -21.71
CA LYS A 512 12.22 -2.31 -21.06
C LYS A 512 12.65 -2.34 -19.59
N SER A 513 13.48 -1.37 -19.20
CA SER A 513 14.01 -1.26 -17.83
C SER A 513 13.31 -0.20 -16.98
N SER A 514 12.90 0.91 -17.59
CA SER A 514 12.22 2.03 -16.94
C SER A 514 11.27 2.71 -17.93
N CYS A 515 10.42 3.60 -17.42
CA CYS A 515 9.58 4.49 -18.19
C CYS A 515 10.00 5.95 -18.01
N LEU A 516 10.33 6.64 -19.10
CA LEU A 516 10.61 8.07 -19.06
C LEU A 516 9.31 8.87 -19.08
N VAL A 517 9.14 9.83 -18.16
CA VAL A 517 7.95 10.67 -18.07
C VAL A 517 8.36 12.14 -18.07
N LEU A 518 7.91 12.89 -19.07
CA LEU A 518 8.14 14.32 -19.18
C LEU A 518 6.83 15.07 -18.97
N ASP A 519 6.75 15.81 -17.87
CA ASP A 519 5.58 16.60 -17.50
C ASP A 519 5.87 18.10 -17.66
N PHE A 520 5.08 18.76 -18.50
CA PHE A 520 5.27 20.17 -18.83
C PHE A 520 4.30 21.04 -18.04
N ILE A 521 4.83 21.74 -17.05
CA ILE A 521 4.10 22.45 -16.00
C ILE A 521 4.06 23.95 -16.32
N GLY A 522 2.85 24.48 -16.47
CA GLY A 522 2.61 25.92 -16.65
C GLY A 522 2.50 26.68 -15.32
N GLN A 523 2.32 28.00 -15.40
CA GLN A 523 2.00 28.82 -14.22
C GLN A 523 0.52 28.69 -13.91
N HIS A 524 0.20 27.82 -12.96
CA HIS A 524 -1.17 27.53 -12.57
C HIS A 524 -1.77 28.58 -11.63
N ARG A 525 -3.10 28.55 -11.49
CA ARG A 525 -3.82 29.31 -10.47
C ARG A 525 -3.73 28.62 -9.10
N ASP A 526 -4.03 29.35 -8.03
CA ASP A 526 -4.01 28.82 -6.65
C ASP A 526 -5.01 27.67 -6.43
N GLU A 527 -6.07 27.59 -7.25
CA GLU A 527 -7.06 26.51 -7.20
C GLU A 527 -6.52 25.16 -7.73
N PHE A 528 -5.39 25.14 -8.45
CA PHE A 528 -4.80 23.91 -8.98
C PHE A 528 -4.09 23.09 -7.90
N ARG A 529 -4.52 21.84 -7.72
CA ARG A 529 -4.10 20.96 -6.62
C ARG A 529 -2.95 20.04 -7.01
N PHE A 530 -1.71 20.55 -6.96
CA PHE A 530 -0.50 19.74 -7.16
C PHE A 530 -0.31 18.65 -6.09
N ASP A 531 -0.80 18.89 -4.88
CA ASP A 531 -0.71 17.92 -3.79
C ASP A 531 -1.47 16.63 -4.09
N VAL A 532 -2.55 16.70 -4.87
CA VAL A 532 -3.35 15.54 -5.28
C VAL A 532 -2.56 14.65 -6.24
N THR A 533 -2.02 15.21 -7.33
CA THR A 533 -1.28 14.45 -8.34
C THR A 533 0.06 13.94 -7.81
N LEU A 534 0.84 14.78 -7.12
CA LEU A 534 2.15 14.37 -6.59
C LEU A 534 2.02 13.35 -5.47
N SER A 535 1.03 13.47 -4.57
CA SER A 535 0.78 12.44 -3.54
C SER A 535 0.33 11.11 -4.16
N ALA A 536 -0.44 11.15 -5.24
CA ALA A 536 -0.87 9.95 -5.96
C ALA A 536 0.32 9.18 -6.59
N VAL A 537 1.30 9.91 -7.15
CA VAL A 537 2.51 9.32 -7.76
C VAL A 537 3.51 8.85 -6.72
N THR A 538 3.76 9.68 -5.71
CA THR A 538 4.83 9.45 -4.74
C THR A 538 4.40 8.66 -3.51
N GLY A 539 3.10 8.41 -3.32
CA GLY A 539 2.59 7.82 -2.07
C GLY A 539 2.84 8.67 -0.81
N ILE A 540 3.57 9.79 -0.91
CA ILE A 540 3.92 10.63 0.23
C ILE A 540 2.66 11.36 0.70
N PRO A 541 2.32 11.29 2.00
CA PRO A 541 1.18 12.04 2.53
C PRO A 541 1.36 13.54 2.32
N ARG A 542 0.26 14.25 2.04
CA ARG A 542 0.26 15.69 1.75
C ARG A 542 1.01 16.52 2.80
N ALA A 543 0.82 16.20 4.09
CA ALA A 543 1.50 16.86 5.20
C ALA A 543 3.04 16.80 5.12
N ARG A 544 3.60 15.77 4.46
CA ARG A 544 5.04 15.56 4.30
C ARG A 544 5.56 15.95 2.91
N LEU A 545 4.68 16.17 1.94
CA LEU A 545 5.03 16.42 0.55
C LEU A 545 5.90 17.67 0.37
N ARG A 546 5.62 18.75 1.12
CA ARG A 546 6.42 19.99 1.07
C ARG A 546 7.90 19.72 1.39
N LYS A 547 8.15 19.04 2.50
CA LYS A 547 9.51 18.71 2.93
C LYS A 547 10.18 17.75 1.94
N ALA A 548 9.44 16.78 1.42
CA ALA A 548 9.95 15.86 0.41
C ALA A 548 10.41 16.59 -0.86
N ILE A 549 9.68 17.62 -1.32
CA ILE A 549 10.09 18.44 -2.46
C ILE A 549 11.35 19.26 -2.15
N GLU A 550 11.43 19.85 -0.96
CA GLU A 550 12.60 20.62 -0.49
C GLU A 550 13.86 19.73 -0.43
N ASP A 551 13.71 18.48 0.02
CA ASP A 551 14.77 17.49 0.15
C ASP A 551 15.05 16.72 -1.16
N GLY A 552 14.31 17.00 -2.25
CA GLY A 552 14.52 16.38 -3.57
C GLY A 552 14.05 14.93 -3.71
N PHE A 553 12.96 14.56 -3.03
CA PHE A 553 12.35 13.22 -3.01
C PHE A 553 13.32 12.09 -2.63
N PRO A 554 13.89 12.11 -1.41
CA PRO A 554 14.92 11.16 -1.00
C PRO A 554 14.46 9.70 -0.82
N PHE A 555 13.14 9.45 -0.76
CA PHE A 555 12.56 8.14 -0.45
C PHE A 555 11.58 7.70 -1.53
N LEU A 556 12.07 7.48 -2.74
CA LEU A 556 11.33 6.87 -3.85
C LEU A 556 11.58 5.34 -3.91
N PRO A 557 10.70 4.55 -4.56
CA PRO A 557 10.90 3.12 -4.77
C PRO A 557 12.18 2.88 -5.56
N SER A 558 12.78 1.70 -5.41
CA SER A 558 13.99 1.32 -6.14
C SER A 558 13.87 1.62 -7.63
N GLY A 559 14.86 2.34 -8.16
CA GLY A 559 14.95 2.67 -9.58
C GLY A 559 14.02 3.81 -10.05
N CYS A 560 13.11 4.31 -9.22
CA CYS A 560 12.30 5.48 -9.55
C CYS A 560 13.06 6.78 -9.27
N ALA A 561 12.88 7.77 -10.14
CA ALA A 561 13.41 9.12 -9.97
C ALA A 561 12.31 10.16 -10.23
N LEU A 562 12.26 11.21 -9.40
CA LEU A 562 11.39 12.36 -9.63
C LEU A 562 12.21 13.64 -9.47
N GLN A 563 12.34 14.38 -10.57
CA GLN A 563 13.09 15.63 -10.60
C GLN A 563 12.19 16.76 -11.07
N LEU A 564 12.19 17.86 -10.34
CA LEU A 564 11.54 19.10 -10.71
C LEU A 564 12.63 20.13 -11.04
N ASP A 565 12.47 20.87 -12.14
CA ASP A 565 13.34 22.02 -12.36
C ASP A 565 13.10 23.11 -11.29
N ALA A 566 14.05 24.04 -11.17
CA ALA A 566 14.02 25.05 -10.10
C ALA A 566 12.73 25.89 -10.13
N VAL A 567 12.24 26.25 -11.33
CA VAL A 567 11.05 27.08 -11.49
C VAL A 567 9.79 26.33 -11.11
N SER A 568 9.63 25.09 -11.60
CA SER A 568 8.48 24.23 -11.27
C SER A 568 8.45 23.89 -9.79
N ARG A 569 9.62 23.60 -9.20
CA ARG A 569 9.75 23.33 -7.76
C ARG A 569 9.24 24.52 -6.94
N ASP A 570 9.69 25.73 -7.26
CA ASP A 570 9.30 26.93 -6.51
C ASP A 570 7.80 27.25 -6.69
N GLN A 571 7.25 27.05 -7.89
CA GLN A 571 5.82 27.21 -8.17
C GLN A 571 4.97 26.20 -7.37
N ILE A 572 5.36 24.93 -7.36
CA ILE A 572 4.67 23.88 -6.61
C ILE A 572 4.77 24.19 -5.10
N LEU A 573 5.95 24.56 -4.59
CA LEU A 573 6.11 24.91 -3.17
C LEU A 573 5.26 26.12 -2.77
N ALA A 574 5.14 27.12 -3.63
CA ALA A 574 4.25 28.26 -3.39
C ALA A 574 2.78 27.84 -3.32
N SER A 575 2.32 27.00 -4.26
CA SER A 575 0.96 26.43 -4.26
C SER A 575 0.70 25.56 -3.02
N LEU A 576 1.66 24.73 -2.59
CA LEU A 576 1.52 23.93 -1.37
C LEU A 576 1.44 24.80 -0.11
N ARG A 577 2.21 25.90 -0.05
CA ARG A 577 2.15 26.85 1.08
C ARG A 577 0.81 27.57 1.16
N SER A 578 0.22 27.94 0.03
CA SER A 578 -1.11 28.55 0.01
C SER A 578 -2.23 27.54 0.33
N THR A 579 -2.00 26.25 0.08
CA THR A 579 -2.98 25.16 0.30
C THR A 579 -3.08 24.70 1.76
N ILE A 580 -2.03 24.80 2.58
CA ILE A 580 -2.09 24.56 4.03
C ILE A 580 -2.99 25.64 4.66
N ALA A 581 -4.27 25.31 4.80
CA ALA A 581 -5.30 26.26 5.21
C ALA A 581 -5.13 26.59 6.70
N GLY A 582 -4.76 27.83 7.01
CA GLY A 582 -4.95 28.36 8.35
C GLY A 582 -6.44 28.40 8.71
N ALA A 583 -6.77 28.41 10.01
CA ALA A 583 -8.14 28.39 10.51
C ALA A 583 -9.11 29.33 9.76
N LYS A 584 -8.66 30.54 9.42
CA LYS A 584 -9.44 31.53 8.66
C LYS A 584 -9.96 31.03 7.30
N ARG A 585 -9.14 30.27 6.56
CA ARG A 585 -9.53 29.75 5.23
C ARG A 585 -10.54 28.62 5.37
N LEU A 586 -10.31 27.68 6.29
CA LEU A 586 -11.26 26.60 6.59
C LEU A 586 -12.61 27.16 7.06
N THR A 587 -12.59 28.20 7.91
CA THR A 587 -13.80 28.91 8.33
C THR A 587 -14.55 29.55 7.16
N SER A 588 -13.85 30.11 6.16
CA SER A 588 -14.49 30.67 4.96
C SER A 588 -15.13 29.58 4.10
N GLU A 589 -14.39 28.52 3.80
CA GLU A 589 -14.87 27.35 3.03
C GLU A 589 -16.11 26.74 3.69
N LEU A 590 -16.09 26.61 5.02
CA LEU A 590 -17.22 26.13 5.82
C LEU A 590 -18.44 27.04 5.71
N ARG A 591 -18.24 28.36 5.74
CA ARG A 591 -19.32 29.36 5.60
C ARG A 591 -19.94 29.32 4.20
N GLU A 592 -19.14 29.17 3.17
CA GLU A 592 -19.59 29.05 1.78
C GLU A 592 -20.42 27.78 1.55
N LEU A 593 -19.97 26.66 2.13
CA LEU A 593 -20.70 25.38 2.06
C LEU A 593 -22.05 25.48 2.76
N ALA A 594 -22.08 26.04 3.98
CA ALA A 594 -23.32 26.24 4.73
C ALA A 594 -24.32 27.15 4.01
N ALA A 595 -23.83 28.19 3.33
CA ALA A 595 -24.66 29.09 2.53
C ALA A 595 -25.29 28.40 1.31
N THR A 596 -24.61 27.40 0.74
CA THR A 596 -25.09 26.65 -0.44
C THR A 596 -26.18 25.66 -0.07
N ASP A 597 -26.02 24.94 1.04
CA ASP A 597 -26.95 23.88 1.47
C ASP A 597 -28.09 24.38 2.36
N ASN A 598 -28.05 25.66 2.77
CA ASN A 598 -28.96 26.25 3.75
C ASN A 598 -29.08 25.44 5.06
N ALA A 599 -27.99 24.79 5.45
CA ALA A 599 -27.91 23.90 6.61
C ALA A 599 -26.49 23.90 7.18
N ARG A 600 -26.36 23.51 8.46
CA ARG A 600 -25.05 23.26 9.08
C ARG A 600 -24.45 21.97 8.52
N PRO A 601 -23.32 22.02 7.80
CA PRO A 601 -22.67 20.81 7.33
C PRO A 601 -22.06 20.05 8.51
N ARG A 602 -22.16 18.71 8.46
CA ARG A 602 -21.45 17.79 9.36
C ARG A 602 -19.97 17.68 8.96
N LEU A 603 -19.12 17.25 9.89
CA LEU A 603 -17.69 17.07 9.64
C LEU A 603 -17.41 16.17 8.43
N SER A 604 -18.08 15.02 8.32
CA SER A 604 -17.93 14.09 7.20
C SER A 604 -18.22 14.76 5.85
N LYS A 605 -19.36 15.43 5.74
CA LYS A 605 -19.75 16.18 4.53
C LYS A 605 -18.76 17.30 4.20
N PHE A 606 -18.27 18.03 5.20
CA PHE A 606 -17.27 19.06 4.97
C PHE A 606 -15.97 18.50 4.39
N LEU A 607 -15.47 17.38 4.93
CA LEU A 607 -14.25 16.74 4.43
C LEU A 607 -14.43 16.22 3.00
N GLU A 608 -15.60 15.63 2.70
CA GLU A 608 -15.95 15.11 1.37
C GLU A 608 -16.01 16.24 0.32
N GLU A 609 -16.77 17.30 0.57
CA GLU A 609 -17.01 18.40 -0.38
C GLU A 609 -15.78 19.28 -0.61
N THR A 610 -14.92 19.42 0.41
CA THR A 610 -13.71 20.25 0.31
C THR A 610 -12.45 19.46 -0.07
N GLY A 611 -12.50 18.13 0.01
CA GLY A 611 -11.34 17.24 -0.19
C GLY A 611 -10.22 17.47 0.82
N ARG A 612 -10.55 18.04 1.99
CA ARG A 612 -9.63 18.31 3.12
C ARG A 612 -9.39 17.06 3.95
N ASP A 613 -8.24 17.00 4.59
CA ASP A 613 -7.92 15.91 5.51
C ASP A 613 -8.38 16.26 6.93
N LEU A 614 -8.73 15.24 7.72
CA LEU A 614 -9.13 15.41 9.13
C LEU A 614 -8.05 16.14 9.95
N ASP A 615 -6.78 15.95 9.58
CA ASP A 615 -5.66 16.63 10.22
C ASP A 615 -5.69 18.14 10.04
N ASP A 616 -6.16 18.64 8.89
CA ASP A 616 -6.26 20.08 8.64
C ASP A 616 -7.22 20.74 9.65
N VAL A 617 -8.35 20.08 9.94
CA VAL A 617 -9.37 20.55 10.88
C VAL A 617 -8.80 20.63 12.30
N TYR A 618 -8.18 19.56 12.79
CA TYR A 618 -7.68 19.53 14.17
C TYR A 618 -6.36 20.28 14.38
N ASN A 619 -5.55 20.44 13.34
CA ASN A 619 -4.39 21.34 13.37
C ASN A 619 -4.83 22.82 13.39
N ALA A 620 -6.04 23.13 12.90
CA ALA A 620 -6.62 24.48 12.90
C ALA A 620 -7.43 24.83 14.17
N GLY A 621 -7.45 23.96 15.19
CA GLY A 621 -8.12 24.22 16.48
C GLY A 621 -9.35 23.37 16.77
N GLY A 622 -9.72 22.44 15.87
CA GLY A 622 -10.85 21.51 16.05
C GLY A 622 -12.15 21.98 15.40
N TRP A 623 -13.13 21.07 15.32
CA TRP A 623 -14.30 21.26 14.46
C TRP A 623 -15.31 22.26 15.03
N THR A 624 -15.59 22.20 16.34
CA THR A 624 -16.45 23.19 17.01
C THR A 624 -15.88 24.59 16.88
N THR A 625 -14.56 24.74 17.02
CA THR A 625 -13.85 26.02 16.87
C THR A 625 -14.07 26.63 15.48
N LEU A 626 -13.99 25.81 14.43
CA LEU A 626 -14.25 26.25 13.05
C LEU A 626 -15.73 26.64 12.84
N GLN A 627 -16.67 25.85 13.36
CA GLN A 627 -18.10 26.13 13.25
C GLN A 627 -18.49 27.43 13.97
N ARG A 628 -17.91 27.70 15.14
CA ARG A 628 -18.06 28.97 15.87
C ARG A 628 -17.49 30.14 15.08
N GLY A 629 -16.25 30.01 14.58
CA GLY A 629 -15.63 31.03 13.73
C GLY A 629 -16.43 31.33 12.46
N ALA A 630 -17.17 30.34 11.95
CA ALA A 630 -18.03 30.50 10.78
C ALA A 630 -19.38 31.17 11.11
N GLY A 631 -19.77 31.21 12.39
CA GLY A 631 -21.06 31.71 12.86
C GLY A 631 -22.20 30.70 12.71
N LEU A 632 -21.88 29.40 12.68
CA LEU A 632 -22.85 28.32 12.42
C LEU A 632 -23.44 27.69 13.68
N ILE A 633 -22.81 27.90 14.83
CA ILE A 633 -23.25 27.38 16.13
C ILE A 633 -23.08 28.42 17.22
N GLU A 634 -23.98 28.37 18.19
CA GLU A 634 -23.88 29.05 19.48
C GLU A 634 -23.62 28.01 20.57
N LEU A 635 -22.94 28.42 21.64
CA LEU A 635 -22.69 27.57 22.80
C LEU A 635 -23.96 27.38 23.62
N ALA A 636 -24.10 26.23 24.26
CA ALA A 636 -25.21 25.98 25.18
C ALA A 636 -25.04 26.78 26.48
N ASP A 637 -26.15 27.04 27.17
CA ASP A 637 -26.15 27.75 28.45
C ASP A 637 -25.25 27.03 29.47
N GLY A 638 -24.26 27.77 30.01
CA GLY A 638 -23.30 27.25 30.99
C GLY A 638 -22.02 26.67 30.40
N GLU A 639 -21.86 26.61 29.08
CA GLU A 639 -20.58 26.26 28.44
C GLU A 639 -19.61 27.45 28.43
N ASP A 640 -18.37 27.22 28.88
CA ASP A 640 -17.28 28.20 28.82
C ASP A 640 -16.58 28.16 27.45
N ALA A 641 -16.40 29.32 26.81
CA ALA A 641 -15.89 29.40 25.45
C ALA A 641 -14.44 28.89 25.31
N ASP A 642 -13.57 29.26 26.25
CA ASP A 642 -12.15 28.89 26.21
C ASP A 642 -11.96 27.39 26.48
N GLU A 643 -12.75 26.85 27.42
CA GLU A 643 -12.77 25.41 27.71
C GLU A 643 -13.23 24.59 26.50
N ILE A 644 -14.32 25.01 25.83
CA ILE A 644 -14.86 24.30 24.66
C ILE A 644 -13.85 24.33 23.50
N GLU A 645 -13.19 25.46 23.23
CA GLU A 645 -12.17 25.54 22.17
C GLU A 645 -10.95 24.64 22.48
N GLU A 646 -10.51 24.59 23.73
CA GLU A 646 -9.43 23.71 24.17
C GLU A 646 -9.82 22.22 24.06
N LEU A 647 -11.05 21.85 24.42
CA LEU A 647 -11.57 20.48 24.27
C LEU A 647 -11.69 20.09 22.80
N SER A 648 -12.26 20.95 21.95
CA SER A 648 -12.37 20.78 20.49
C SER A 648 -10.99 20.50 19.88
N ARG A 649 -9.97 21.28 20.24
CA ARG A 649 -8.59 21.04 19.80
C ARG A 649 -8.04 19.68 20.26
N ARG A 650 -8.38 19.25 21.49
CA ARG A 650 -7.91 18.00 22.09
C ARG A 650 -8.59 16.75 21.57
N LEU A 651 -9.79 16.86 21.01
CA LEU A 651 -10.40 15.75 20.26
C LEU A 651 -9.49 15.30 19.10
N GLY A 652 -8.59 16.17 18.62
CA GLY A 652 -7.52 15.80 17.70
C GLY A 652 -6.56 14.72 18.23
N PHE A 653 -6.51 14.46 19.55
CA PHE A 653 -5.67 13.42 20.15
C PHE A 653 -6.26 12.02 20.11
N ILE A 654 -7.50 11.86 19.64
CA ILE A 654 -8.14 10.56 19.43
C ILE A 654 -8.28 10.20 17.94
N ARG A 655 -7.66 10.97 17.04
CA ARG A 655 -7.67 10.69 15.58
C ARG A 655 -7.11 9.32 15.20
N HIS A 656 -6.30 8.72 16.07
CA HIS A 656 -5.73 7.39 15.85
C HIS A 656 -6.67 6.25 16.23
N VAL A 657 -7.82 6.53 16.89
CA VAL A 657 -8.71 5.47 17.37
C VAL A 657 -9.41 4.81 16.18
N ASP A 658 -9.18 3.51 16.04
CA ASP A 658 -9.66 2.66 14.95
C ASP A 658 -10.45 1.44 15.47
N GLU A 659 -10.99 1.51 16.69
CA GLU A 659 -11.78 0.45 17.34
C GLU A 659 -13.27 0.85 17.39
N PRO A 660 -14.13 0.27 16.53
CA PRO A 660 -15.55 0.62 16.46
C PRO A 660 -16.29 0.48 17.80
N ASP A 661 -16.06 -0.61 18.54
CA ASP A 661 -16.79 -0.84 19.80
C ASP A 661 -16.41 0.18 20.88
N ARG A 662 -15.16 0.66 20.88
CA ARG A 662 -14.70 1.74 21.74
C ARG A 662 -15.39 3.06 21.39
N LEU A 663 -15.47 3.40 20.10
CA LEU A 663 -16.11 4.63 19.65
C LEU A 663 -17.63 4.62 19.89
N ARG A 664 -18.31 3.50 19.63
CA ARG A 664 -19.73 3.32 19.97
C ARG A 664 -20.00 3.40 21.47
N SER A 665 -19.12 2.81 22.28
CA SER A 665 -19.20 2.91 23.74
C SER A 665 -19.12 4.37 24.22
N TYR A 666 -18.28 5.21 23.60
CA TYR A 666 -18.27 6.65 23.89
C TYR A 666 -19.60 7.33 23.56
N ARG A 667 -20.15 7.05 22.37
CA ARG A 667 -21.46 7.59 21.97
C ARG A 667 -22.55 7.18 22.96
N ASP A 668 -22.68 5.88 23.22
CA ASP A 668 -23.83 5.33 23.94
C ASP A 668 -23.85 5.80 25.39
N VAL A 669 -22.70 5.77 26.07
CA VAL A 669 -22.56 6.24 27.46
C VAL A 669 -22.84 7.74 27.57
N LEU A 670 -22.27 8.55 26.67
CA LEU A 670 -22.44 10.00 26.73
C LEU A 670 -23.84 10.44 26.32
N ALA A 671 -24.48 9.76 25.36
CA ALA A 671 -25.86 10.02 24.98
C ALA A 671 -26.84 9.68 26.12
N ALA A 672 -26.63 8.55 26.81
CA ALA A 672 -27.43 8.19 27.99
C ALA A 672 -27.27 9.22 29.13
N ALA A 673 -26.04 9.70 29.36
CA ALA A 673 -25.77 10.73 30.36
C ALA A 673 -26.45 12.07 30.03
N ILE A 674 -26.42 12.50 28.75
CA ILE A 674 -27.16 13.70 28.29
C ILE A 674 -28.67 13.53 28.49
N ALA A 675 -29.21 12.33 28.21
CA ALA A 675 -30.62 12.04 28.37
C ALA A 675 -31.06 11.87 29.85
N GLY A 676 -30.12 11.94 30.80
CA GLY A 676 -30.39 11.69 32.23
C GLY A 676 -30.87 10.25 32.51
N GLN A 677 -30.54 9.31 31.62
CA GLN A 677 -30.98 7.92 31.74
C GLN A 677 -30.02 7.11 32.62
N PRO A 678 -30.52 6.21 33.48
CA PRO A 678 -29.67 5.31 34.24
C PRO A 678 -28.91 4.37 33.28
N HIS A 679 -27.58 4.38 33.36
CA HIS A 679 -26.71 3.53 32.55
C HIS A 679 -26.12 2.40 33.38
N ALA A 680 -26.23 1.16 32.90
CA ALA A 680 -25.65 0.00 33.57
C ALA A 680 -24.18 -0.19 33.14
N TRP A 681 -23.26 0.31 33.95
CA TRP A 681 -21.83 0.35 33.65
C TRP A 681 -21.16 -1.02 33.70
N THR A 682 -20.56 -1.41 32.58
CA THR A 682 -19.59 -2.50 32.49
C THR A 682 -18.17 -2.02 32.85
N ASP A 683 -17.29 -2.95 33.24
CA ASP A 683 -15.89 -2.62 33.54
C ASP A 683 -15.13 -2.12 32.30
N HIS A 684 -15.47 -2.61 31.11
CA HIS A 684 -14.91 -2.12 29.86
C HIS A 684 -15.32 -0.69 29.56
N GLU A 685 -16.59 -0.32 29.75
CA GLU A 685 -17.04 1.06 29.57
C GLU A 685 -16.34 2.00 30.55
N ARG A 686 -16.23 1.61 31.83
CA ARG A 686 -15.50 2.42 32.82
C ARG A 686 -14.06 2.68 32.40
N ARG A 687 -13.35 1.64 31.96
CA ARG A 687 -11.96 1.76 31.49
C ARG A 687 -11.86 2.57 30.20
N ARG A 688 -12.77 2.38 29.25
CA ARG A 688 -12.82 3.16 27.99
C ARG A 688 -13.00 4.65 28.28
N LEU A 689 -13.93 5.03 29.17
CA LEU A 689 -14.11 6.43 29.55
C LEU A 689 -12.90 6.99 30.27
N LEU A 690 -12.24 6.20 31.12
CA LEU A 690 -10.98 6.61 31.74
C LEU A 690 -9.85 6.79 30.68
N MET A 691 -9.81 5.98 29.63
CA MET A 691 -8.89 6.17 28.49
C MET A 691 -9.16 7.49 27.79
N LEU A 692 -10.44 7.83 27.54
CA LEU A 692 -10.83 9.11 26.93
C LEU A 692 -10.44 10.30 27.82
N GLU A 693 -10.76 10.23 29.11
CA GLU A 693 -10.39 11.22 30.12
C GLU A 693 -8.87 11.41 30.18
N SER A 694 -8.09 10.33 30.18
CA SER A 694 -6.62 10.40 30.23
C SER A 694 -5.99 11.13 29.04
N GLN A 695 -6.68 11.13 27.91
CA GLN A 695 -6.22 11.76 26.68
C GLN A 695 -6.61 13.23 26.59
N LEU A 696 -7.85 13.53 26.95
CA LEU A 696 -8.38 14.88 26.86
C LEU A 696 -7.92 15.73 28.06
N SER A 697 -7.71 15.14 29.23
CA SER A 697 -7.24 15.89 30.40
C SER A 697 -5.75 16.26 30.30
N HIS A 698 -5.45 17.54 30.49
CA HIS A 698 -4.07 18.07 30.44
C HIS A 698 -3.36 18.01 31.78
N ARG A 699 -4.09 18.33 32.85
CA ARG A 699 -3.61 18.59 34.21
C ARG A 699 -4.69 18.15 35.19
N GLY A 700 -4.26 17.80 36.39
CA GLY A 700 -5.15 17.43 37.47
C GLY A 700 -5.27 15.92 37.67
N VAL A 701 -6.32 15.56 38.40
CA VAL A 701 -6.65 14.20 38.80
C VAL A 701 -7.66 13.63 37.81
N LEU A 702 -7.48 12.38 37.42
CA LEU A 702 -8.40 11.70 36.52
C LEU A 702 -9.74 11.45 37.22
N ARG A 703 -10.81 11.84 36.54
CA ARG A 703 -12.19 11.63 36.98
C ARG A 703 -12.56 10.15 36.90
N ALA A 704 -13.50 9.75 37.76
CA ALA A 704 -14.18 8.47 37.59
C ALA A 704 -15.02 8.49 36.32
N ALA A 705 -15.32 7.31 35.75
CA ALA A 705 -16.03 7.21 34.49
C ALA A 705 -17.40 7.90 34.53
N GLU A 706 -18.12 7.75 35.63
CA GLU A 706 -19.41 8.37 35.90
C GLU A 706 -19.29 9.90 35.92
N GLN A 707 -18.27 10.44 36.60
CA GLN A 707 -17.98 11.89 36.66
C GLN A 707 -17.52 12.44 35.30
N THR A 708 -16.78 11.66 34.52
CA THR A 708 -16.41 12.02 33.15
C THR A 708 -17.66 12.12 32.27
N ALA A 709 -18.59 11.16 32.38
CA ALA A 709 -19.84 11.21 31.63
C ALA A 709 -20.69 12.44 32.01
N GLU A 710 -20.82 12.76 33.30
CA GLU A 710 -21.48 13.98 33.78
C GLU A 710 -20.80 15.26 33.25
N TYR A 711 -19.46 15.29 33.25
CA TYR A 711 -18.69 16.42 32.73
C TYR A 711 -18.95 16.68 31.24
N PHE A 712 -19.02 15.61 30.43
CA PHE A 712 -19.35 15.72 29.01
C PHE A 712 -20.84 15.99 28.78
N ALA A 713 -21.74 15.46 29.61
CA ALA A 713 -23.18 15.74 29.51
C ALA A 713 -23.51 17.23 29.70
N ALA A 714 -22.74 17.93 30.54
CA ALA A 714 -22.81 19.39 30.68
C ALA A 714 -22.22 20.18 29.49
N ARG A 715 -21.64 19.50 28.48
CA ARG A 715 -20.97 20.09 27.30
C ARG A 715 -21.49 19.46 26.00
N PRO A 716 -22.79 19.60 25.70
CA PRO A 716 -23.42 18.95 24.55
C PRO A 716 -22.78 19.34 23.21
N THR A 717 -22.15 20.50 23.11
CA THR A 717 -21.45 20.93 21.89
C THR A 717 -20.25 20.02 21.58
N ILE A 718 -19.47 19.66 22.61
CA ILE A 718 -18.31 18.76 22.48
C ILE A 718 -18.74 17.32 22.27
N VAL A 719 -19.82 16.87 22.92
CA VAL A 719 -20.35 15.51 22.67
C VAL A 719 -20.82 15.37 21.22
N ARG A 720 -21.41 16.42 20.66
CA ARG A 720 -21.79 16.44 19.24
C ARG A 720 -20.58 16.40 18.31
N GLU A 721 -19.52 17.15 18.61
CA GLU A 721 -18.28 17.05 17.82
C GLU A 721 -17.66 15.65 17.92
N LEU A 722 -17.64 15.05 19.11
CA LEU A 722 -17.15 13.68 19.31
C LEU A 722 -17.98 12.66 18.51
N ASP A 723 -19.29 12.86 18.41
CA ASP A 723 -20.20 12.06 17.58
C ASP A 723 -19.89 12.19 16.09
N GLU A 724 -19.71 13.41 15.59
CA GLU A 724 -19.33 13.68 14.20
C GLU A 724 -17.91 13.15 13.88
N LEU A 725 -16.97 13.26 14.82
CA LEU A 725 -15.63 12.70 14.72
C LEU A 725 -15.66 11.17 14.71
N ARG A 726 -16.48 10.53 15.56
CA ARG A 726 -16.69 9.07 15.52
C ARG A 726 -17.05 8.66 14.11
N GLU A 727 -18.06 9.28 13.50
CA GLU A 727 -18.55 8.85 12.17
C GLU A 727 -17.42 8.82 11.15
N VAL A 728 -16.54 9.83 11.17
CA VAL A 728 -15.36 9.90 10.30
C VAL A 728 -14.31 8.84 10.67
N LEU A 729 -14.12 8.54 11.95
CA LEU A 729 -13.14 7.53 12.39
C LEU A 729 -13.62 6.09 12.15
N GLU A 730 -14.91 5.82 12.38
CA GLU A 730 -15.53 4.52 12.09
C GLU A 730 -15.40 4.22 10.60
N ASP A 731 -15.69 5.18 9.72
CA ASP A 731 -15.59 4.97 8.28
C ASP A 731 -14.17 4.63 7.79
N ARG A 732 -13.13 4.99 8.57
CA ARG A 732 -11.71 4.69 8.28
C ARG A 732 -11.24 3.33 8.79
N VAL A 733 -12.12 2.55 9.43
CA VAL A 733 -11.73 1.26 10.01
C VAL A 733 -11.52 0.22 8.92
N ASP A 734 -10.26 -0.17 8.74
CA ASP A 734 -9.80 -1.10 7.70
C ASP A 734 -9.69 -2.57 8.15
N LEU A 735 -9.93 -2.87 9.42
CA LEU A 735 -9.78 -4.22 9.99
C LEU A 735 -11.09 -4.74 10.58
N ALA A 736 -11.48 -5.96 10.18
CA ALA A 736 -12.73 -6.58 10.59
C ALA A 736 -12.70 -7.17 12.02
N SER A 737 -11.60 -7.83 12.38
CA SER A 737 -11.51 -8.58 13.63
C SER A 737 -11.42 -7.65 14.85
N GLN A 738 -12.21 -7.93 15.88
CA GLN A 738 -12.07 -7.35 17.22
C GLN A 738 -11.88 -8.47 18.22
N VAL A 739 -10.63 -8.84 18.45
CA VAL A 739 -10.25 -9.87 19.42
C VAL A 739 -9.66 -9.18 20.63
N LEU A 740 -10.24 -9.41 21.81
CA LEU A 740 -9.66 -8.99 23.09
C LEU A 740 -8.82 -10.15 23.61
N PRO A 741 -7.48 -10.13 23.48
CA PRO A 741 -6.64 -11.26 23.87
C PRO A 741 -6.59 -11.44 25.40
N VAL A 742 -6.96 -10.38 26.13
CA VAL A 742 -7.09 -10.35 27.57
C VAL A 742 -8.51 -9.86 27.86
N PRO A 743 -9.43 -10.73 28.33
CA PRO A 743 -10.83 -10.36 28.51
C PRO A 743 -11.05 -9.15 29.43
N GLU A 744 -10.16 -8.92 30.39
CA GLU A 744 -10.27 -7.75 31.27
C GLU A 744 -9.94 -6.44 30.54
N TRP A 745 -9.05 -6.44 29.56
CA TRP A 745 -8.57 -5.21 28.93
C TRP A 745 -9.51 -4.78 27.80
N PRO A 746 -9.92 -3.50 27.73
CA PRO A 746 -10.63 -2.96 26.58
C PRO A 746 -9.64 -2.62 25.45
N LEU A 747 -8.69 -3.52 25.18
CA LEU A 747 -7.63 -3.37 24.19
C LEU A 747 -7.74 -4.50 23.18
N ALA A 748 -8.24 -4.19 21.99
CA ALA A 748 -8.39 -5.13 20.89
C ALA A 748 -7.09 -5.27 20.09
N LEU A 749 -6.84 -6.48 19.60
CA LEU A 749 -5.71 -6.77 18.71
C LEU A 749 -5.74 -5.88 17.48
N HIS A 750 -4.54 -5.46 17.08
CA HIS A 750 -4.24 -4.70 15.87
C HIS A 750 -4.87 -3.31 15.82
N ARG A 751 -5.39 -2.82 16.94
CA ARG A 751 -5.90 -1.46 17.11
C ARG A 751 -4.84 -0.52 17.67
N HIS A 752 -5.02 0.76 17.44
CA HIS A 752 -4.07 1.80 17.79
C HIS A 752 -4.44 2.49 19.10
N TYR A 753 -3.44 2.65 19.95
CA TYR A 753 -3.56 3.27 21.26
C TYR A 753 -2.39 4.20 21.56
N SER A 754 -2.64 5.26 22.30
CA SER A 754 -1.56 6.04 22.91
C SER A 754 -1.07 5.36 24.19
N ARG A 755 0.10 5.77 24.69
CA ARG A 755 0.60 5.28 25.98
C ARG A 755 -0.32 5.59 27.15
N ARG A 756 -1.02 6.73 27.12
CA ARG A 756 -1.95 7.11 28.20
C ARG A 756 -3.17 6.19 28.21
N GLU A 757 -3.68 5.90 27.03
CA GLU A 757 -4.80 4.96 26.85
C GLU A 757 -4.41 3.56 27.27
N ILE A 758 -3.21 3.09 26.92
CA ILE A 758 -2.75 1.77 27.35
C ILE A 758 -2.64 1.71 28.87
N ALA A 759 -2.09 2.75 29.52
CA ALA A 759 -1.98 2.81 30.97
C ALA A 759 -3.35 2.73 31.68
N ALA A 760 -4.34 3.47 31.18
CA ALA A 760 -5.70 3.43 31.70
C ALA A 760 -6.40 2.08 31.39
N GLY A 761 -6.26 1.59 30.16
CA GLY A 761 -6.90 0.35 29.68
C GLY A 761 -6.43 -0.90 30.42
N VAL A 762 -5.14 -0.98 30.80
CA VAL A 762 -4.63 -2.11 31.59
C VAL A 762 -4.81 -1.95 33.09
N GLY A 763 -5.37 -0.82 33.54
CA GLY A 763 -5.57 -0.52 34.97
C GLY A 763 -4.29 -0.11 35.71
N TYR A 764 -3.24 0.32 35.00
CA TYR A 764 -2.04 0.90 35.62
C TYR A 764 -2.30 2.29 36.20
N VAL A 765 -3.23 3.02 35.59
CA VAL A 765 -3.73 4.32 36.06
C VAL A 765 -5.24 4.19 36.30
N THR A 766 -5.71 4.73 37.42
CA THR A 766 -7.11 4.66 37.87
C THR A 766 -7.68 6.06 38.16
N ALA A 767 -8.99 6.14 38.41
CA ALA A 767 -9.61 7.38 38.85
C ALA A 767 -9.01 7.84 40.18
N GLY A 768 -8.75 9.13 40.34
CA GLY A 768 -8.04 9.66 41.52
C GLY A 768 -6.53 9.81 41.32
N ASP A 769 -5.94 9.15 40.32
CA ASP A 769 -4.53 9.33 39.98
C ASP A 769 -4.28 10.62 39.20
N LYS A 770 -3.08 11.17 39.34
CA LYS A 770 -2.62 12.27 38.48
C LYS A 770 -2.36 11.73 37.07
N VAL A 771 -2.57 12.57 36.06
CA VAL A 771 -2.19 12.25 34.67
C VAL A 771 -0.69 11.87 34.62
N VAL A 772 -0.39 10.61 34.28
CA VAL A 772 0.97 10.07 34.26
C VAL A 772 1.59 10.21 32.86
N SER A 773 2.85 10.61 32.80
CA SER A 773 3.69 10.49 31.61
C SER A 773 4.58 9.26 31.73
N LEU A 774 4.24 8.19 31.01
CA LEU A 774 5.04 6.97 30.98
C LEU A 774 6.31 7.16 30.13
N GLN A 775 7.47 7.14 30.77
CA GLN A 775 8.78 7.11 30.13
C GLN A 775 9.36 5.69 30.17
N GLY A 776 10.09 5.30 29.12
CA GLY A 776 10.68 3.97 28.98
C GLY A 776 10.07 3.10 27.88
N GLY A 777 10.71 1.98 27.57
CA GLY A 777 10.28 1.01 26.56
C GLY A 777 9.47 -0.17 27.10
N ILE A 778 9.25 -0.24 28.41
CA ILE A 778 8.58 -1.37 29.07
C ILE A 778 7.69 -0.87 30.20
N LEU A 779 6.54 -1.52 30.42
CA LEU A 779 5.68 -1.34 31.60
C LEU A 779 5.40 -2.69 32.27
N GLN A 780 5.63 -2.77 33.59
CA GLN A 780 5.46 -3.98 34.38
C GLN A 780 4.21 -3.91 35.25
N LEU A 781 3.33 -4.90 35.10
CA LEU A 781 2.19 -5.13 35.97
C LEU A 781 2.56 -6.29 36.91
N LYS A 782 3.23 -5.96 38.01
CA LYS A 782 3.82 -6.96 38.93
C LYS A 782 2.77 -7.89 39.53
N ASP A 783 1.60 -7.35 39.86
CA ASP A 783 0.53 -8.11 40.52
C ASP A 783 -0.03 -9.23 39.64
N THR A 784 -0.04 -9.01 38.32
CA THR A 784 -0.54 -10.00 37.34
C THR A 784 0.59 -10.73 36.62
N LYS A 785 1.86 -10.44 36.95
CA LYS A 785 3.05 -10.92 36.21
C LYS A 785 2.94 -10.69 34.69
N ARG A 786 2.40 -9.54 34.29
CA ARG A 786 2.29 -9.13 32.88
C ARG A 786 3.30 -8.03 32.58
N GLU A 787 3.94 -8.09 31.42
CA GLU A 787 4.86 -7.05 30.96
C GLU A 787 4.49 -6.58 29.55
N LEU A 788 4.43 -5.27 29.37
CA LEU A 788 4.12 -4.63 28.10
C LEU A 788 5.40 -4.09 27.47
N LEU A 789 5.66 -4.47 26.22
CA LEU A 789 6.81 -4.07 25.42
C LEU A 789 6.38 -2.96 24.46
N PHE A 790 6.99 -1.78 24.59
CA PHE A 790 6.74 -0.64 23.70
C PHE A 790 7.88 -0.48 22.72
N VAL A 791 7.63 -0.86 21.48
CA VAL A 791 8.60 -0.85 20.38
C VAL A 791 8.37 0.36 19.49
N THR A 792 9.44 1.10 19.18
CA THR A 792 9.44 2.18 18.19
C THR A 792 10.50 1.84 17.15
N LEU A 793 10.07 1.58 15.92
CA LEU A 793 10.93 1.07 14.84
C LEU A 793 11.97 2.12 14.43
N ASP A 794 11.52 3.33 14.16
CA ASP A 794 12.37 4.49 13.89
C ASP A 794 12.45 5.38 15.15
N LYS A 795 13.59 5.31 15.84
CA LYS A 795 13.88 6.12 17.04
C LYS A 795 14.40 7.51 16.66
N SER A 796 14.69 7.77 15.39
CA SER A 796 15.11 9.09 14.92
C SER A 796 13.89 10.01 14.78
N GLY A 797 13.83 11.04 15.62
CA GLY A 797 12.84 12.10 15.47
C GLY A 797 13.15 13.01 14.27
N LYS A 798 12.74 14.29 14.35
CA LYS A 798 12.94 15.34 13.33
C LYS A 798 14.40 15.62 12.89
N SER A 799 15.39 14.87 13.38
CA SER A 799 16.80 14.92 13.01
C SER A 799 17.21 13.62 12.31
N PHE A 800 17.32 13.70 10.99
CA PHE A 800 17.77 12.64 10.09
C PHE A 800 19.24 12.26 10.37
N SER A 801 19.47 11.04 10.87
CA SER A 801 20.75 10.34 10.70
C SER A 801 20.49 8.89 10.23
N PRO A 802 20.90 8.51 9.00
CA PRO A 802 20.66 7.19 8.42
C PRO A 802 21.34 6.02 9.16
N THR A 803 22.26 6.31 10.09
CA THR A 803 23.19 5.33 10.68
C THR A 803 22.65 4.54 11.89
N THR A 804 21.41 4.78 12.31
CA THR A 804 20.80 4.20 13.52
C THR A 804 19.40 3.61 13.26
N ARG A 805 19.20 3.00 12.10
CA ARG A 805 17.92 2.44 11.67
C ARG A 805 17.82 0.92 11.92
N TYR A 806 16.70 0.53 12.55
CA TYR A 806 16.12 -0.82 12.73
C TYR A 806 16.93 -1.87 13.49
N ARG A 807 16.84 -1.80 14.83
CA ARG A 807 17.10 -2.95 15.72
C ARG A 807 15.88 -3.80 16.00
N ASP A 808 14.69 -3.24 15.84
CA ASP A 808 13.41 -3.89 16.10
C ASP A 808 12.64 -3.97 14.78
N TYR A 809 12.09 -5.13 14.40
CA TYR A 809 11.38 -5.32 13.12
C TYR A 809 10.50 -6.57 13.09
N ALA A 810 9.48 -6.57 12.23
CA ALA A 810 8.72 -7.78 11.89
C ALA A 810 9.46 -8.59 10.82
N SER A 811 9.82 -9.84 11.14
CA SER A 811 10.50 -10.76 10.20
C SER A 811 9.53 -11.61 9.37
N SER A 812 8.32 -11.80 9.89
CA SER A 812 7.17 -12.37 9.18
C SER A 812 5.88 -11.86 9.83
N SER A 813 4.71 -12.26 9.33
CA SER A 813 3.43 -11.97 9.98
C SER A 813 3.32 -12.56 11.40
N GLU A 814 4.12 -13.58 11.75
CA GLU A 814 4.07 -14.25 13.05
C GLU A 814 5.28 -13.97 13.94
N LEU A 815 6.40 -13.50 13.38
CA LEU A 815 7.67 -13.39 14.10
C LEU A 815 8.17 -11.95 14.15
N PHE A 816 8.45 -11.48 15.35
CA PHE A 816 8.93 -10.13 15.61
C PHE A 816 10.29 -10.16 16.33
N HIS A 817 11.27 -9.45 15.77
CA HIS A 817 12.59 -9.26 16.35
C HIS A 817 12.59 -8.02 17.25
N TRP A 818 13.06 -8.18 18.50
CA TRP A 818 13.10 -7.12 19.50
C TRP A 818 14.40 -7.15 20.31
N GLU A 819 15.01 -5.99 20.51
CA GLU A 819 16.15 -5.83 21.42
C GLU A 819 15.74 -5.33 22.81
N THR A 820 16.23 -6.02 23.83
CA THR A 820 16.14 -5.58 25.23
C THR A 820 16.90 -4.27 25.49
N GLN A 821 16.64 -3.62 26.63
CA GLN A 821 17.50 -2.53 27.08
C GLN A 821 18.93 -3.02 27.33
N ALA A 822 19.93 -2.16 27.07
CA ALA A 822 21.36 -2.50 27.18
C ALA A 822 21.81 -3.09 28.54
N ALA A 823 21.03 -2.89 29.61
CA ALA A 823 21.31 -3.43 30.94
C ALA A 823 20.78 -4.86 31.19
N ALA A 824 19.86 -5.36 30.36
CA ALA A 824 19.37 -6.73 30.41
C ALA A 824 20.48 -7.69 29.97
N SER A 825 20.51 -8.89 30.56
CA SER A 825 21.55 -9.90 30.30
C SER A 825 21.00 -11.29 30.55
N VAL A 826 21.38 -12.27 29.72
CA VAL A 826 20.96 -13.68 29.78
C VAL A 826 21.31 -14.31 31.13
N THR A 827 22.31 -13.77 31.81
CA THR A 827 22.75 -14.24 33.14
C THR A 827 22.03 -13.58 34.31
N ARG A 828 21.35 -12.46 34.07
CA ARG A 828 20.69 -11.66 35.12
C ARG A 828 19.18 -11.93 35.16
N PRO A 829 18.52 -11.72 36.32
CA PRO A 829 17.07 -11.88 36.43
C PRO A 829 16.28 -11.06 35.41
N SER A 830 16.78 -9.88 35.04
CA SER A 830 16.16 -9.00 34.03
C SER A 830 16.07 -9.63 32.64
N GLY A 831 17.09 -10.37 32.21
CA GLY A 831 17.09 -11.07 30.91
C GLY A 831 16.50 -12.48 30.97
N ARG A 832 16.81 -13.23 32.04
CA ARG A 832 16.28 -14.58 32.26
C ARG A 832 14.76 -14.62 32.25
N ARG A 833 14.10 -13.59 32.77
CA ARG A 833 12.63 -13.50 32.75
C ARG A 833 12.02 -13.60 31.34
N TYR A 834 12.70 -13.12 30.30
CA TYR A 834 12.23 -13.28 28.92
C TYR A 834 12.45 -14.70 28.41
N ILE A 835 13.66 -15.23 28.62
CA ILE A 835 14.12 -16.53 28.10
C ILE A 835 13.38 -17.69 28.80
N GLU A 836 13.18 -17.56 30.11
CA GLU A 836 12.50 -18.52 30.99
C GLU A 836 11.01 -18.15 31.18
N SER A 837 10.43 -17.40 30.24
CA SER A 837 9.04 -16.93 30.30
C SER A 837 8.04 -18.09 30.50
N ALA A 838 8.26 -19.22 29.82
CA ALA A 838 7.43 -20.42 29.92
C ALA A 838 7.37 -21.02 31.34
N THR A 839 8.40 -20.84 32.17
CA THR A 839 8.48 -21.42 33.51
C THR A 839 8.20 -20.41 34.63
N THR A 840 8.42 -19.12 34.37
CA THR A 840 8.30 -18.06 35.40
C THR A 840 6.86 -17.57 35.60
N GLY A 841 5.96 -17.90 34.66
CA GLY A 841 4.57 -17.45 34.65
C GLY A 841 4.40 -16.00 34.23
N TRP A 842 5.43 -15.37 33.65
CA TRP A 842 5.34 -14.04 33.05
C TRP A 842 4.76 -14.12 31.64
N THR A 843 3.80 -13.26 31.34
CA THR A 843 3.24 -13.10 29.99
C THR A 843 3.61 -11.74 29.43
N PHE A 844 3.95 -11.69 28.13
CA PHE A 844 4.45 -10.50 27.47
C PHE A 844 3.48 -10.05 26.39
N PHE A 845 3.32 -8.73 26.26
CA PHE A 845 2.39 -8.10 25.33
C PHE A 845 3.11 -7.03 24.52
N MET A 846 2.97 -7.05 23.20
CA MET A 846 3.74 -6.19 22.32
C MET A 846 2.90 -5.05 21.72
N PHE A 847 3.45 -3.84 21.80
CA PHE A 847 2.90 -2.62 21.25
C PHE A 847 3.95 -1.97 20.34
N VAL A 848 3.62 -1.77 19.07
CA VAL A 848 4.59 -1.31 18.05
C VAL A 848 4.11 -0.03 17.39
N ARG A 849 5.03 0.91 17.16
CA ARG A 849 4.79 2.11 16.35
C ARG A 849 5.95 2.37 15.38
N PRO A 850 5.68 2.99 14.22
CA PRO A 850 6.73 3.31 13.26
C PRO A 850 7.69 4.38 13.78
N ASP A 851 7.18 5.46 14.37
CA ASP A 851 7.96 6.63 14.80
C ASP A 851 7.43 7.23 16.11
N PRO A 852 8.13 8.21 16.74
CA PRO A 852 7.72 8.76 18.03
C PRO A 852 6.41 9.56 18.03
N ASP A 853 5.98 10.07 16.87
CA ASP A 853 4.77 10.88 16.71
C ASP A 853 3.54 9.99 16.44
N SER A 854 3.74 8.72 16.10
CA SER A 854 2.69 7.72 15.86
C SER A 854 2.15 7.06 17.14
N SER A 855 0.90 6.59 17.07
CA SER A 855 0.26 5.71 18.06
C SER A 855 0.81 4.28 17.99
N PHE A 856 0.65 3.52 19.08
CA PHE A 856 1.08 2.12 19.14
C PHE A 856 -0.05 1.19 18.68
N ALA A 857 0.22 0.31 17.73
CA ALA A 857 -0.64 -0.82 17.44
C ALA A 857 -0.41 -1.95 18.46
N PHE A 858 -1.48 -2.54 18.97
CA PHE A 858 -1.40 -3.69 19.88
C PHE A 858 -1.25 -5.00 19.10
N LEU A 859 -0.05 -5.60 19.09
CA LEU A 859 0.19 -6.89 18.41
C LEU A 859 -0.19 -8.11 19.25
N GLY A 860 -0.57 -7.91 20.51
CA GLY A 860 -1.07 -8.99 21.35
C GLY A 860 0.00 -9.71 22.17
N PRO A 861 -0.37 -10.88 22.71
CA PRO A 861 0.53 -11.70 23.51
C PRO A 861 1.61 -12.35 22.64
N VAL A 862 2.82 -12.42 23.21
CA VAL A 862 3.99 -12.97 22.53
C VAL A 862 4.64 -14.08 23.35
N THR A 863 5.13 -15.09 22.65
CA THR A 863 5.86 -16.23 23.22
C THR A 863 7.30 -16.23 22.74
N TYR A 864 8.23 -16.55 23.64
CA TYR A 864 9.64 -16.61 23.34
C TYR A 864 9.92 -17.73 22.31
N GLU A 865 10.61 -17.41 21.21
CA GLU A 865 11.03 -18.38 20.18
C GLU A 865 12.54 -18.66 20.28
N SER A 866 13.36 -17.61 20.19
CA SER A 866 14.82 -17.70 20.23
C SER A 866 15.45 -16.38 20.67
N HIS A 867 16.74 -16.40 21.02
CA HIS A 867 17.54 -15.18 21.22
C HIS A 867 18.97 -15.33 20.73
N SER A 868 19.64 -14.18 20.57
CA SER A 868 21.08 -14.06 20.37
C SER A 868 21.62 -12.84 21.12
N GLY A 869 22.91 -12.83 21.41
CA GLY A 869 23.55 -11.74 22.16
C GLY A 869 23.25 -11.77 23.67
N ASP A 870 23.80 -10.79 24.38
CA ASP A 870 23.66 -10.67 25.84
C ASP A 870 23.33 -9.23 26.28
N ARG A 871 24.06 -8.23 25.80
CA ARG A 871 23.86 -6.81 26.17
C ARG A 871 23.91 -5.89 24.95
N PRO A 872 22.79 -5.60 24.29
CA PRO A 872 21.44 -6.12 24.57
C PRO A 872 21.26 -7.58 24.11
N ILE A 873 20.24 -8.24 24.66
CA ILE A 873 19.70 -9.50 24.14
C ILE A 873 18.77 -9.16 22.98
N ALA A 874 19.00 -9.77 21.82
CA ALA A 874 18.12 -9.75 20.67
C ALA A 874 17.20 -10.98 20.72
N ILE A 875 15.89 -10.76 20.86
CA ILE A 875 14.89 -11.82 21.06
C ILE A 875 13.97 -11.88 19.86
N THR A 876 13.76 -13.08 19.34
CA THR A 876 12.68 -13.38 18.39
C THR A 876 11.45 -13.82 19.19
N TRP A 877 10.40 -13.04 19.06
CA TRP A 877 9.08 -13.32 19.63
C TRP A 877 8.16 -13.91 18.56
N ARG A 878 7.40 -14.94 18.93
CA ARG A 878 6.27 -15.42 18.15
C ARG A 878 5.00 -14.77 18.65
N LEU A 879 4.26 -14.13 17.76
CA LEU A 879 2.94 -13.56 18.03
C LEU A 879 1.91 -14.70 18.13
N ALA A 880 1.06 -14.67 19.15
CA ALA A 880 -0.02 -15.66 19.27
C ALA A 880 -1.10 -15.50 18.18
N THR A 881 -1.22 -14.31 17.61
CA THR A 881 -2.10 -14.02 16.48
C THR A 881 -1.26 -13.35 15.39
N PRO A 882 -1.28 -13.84 14.14
CA PRO A 882 -0.53 -13.22 13.05
C PRO A 882 -0.95 -11.76 12.82
N MET A 883 0.02 -10.91 12.48
CA MET A 883 -0.23 -9.53 12.05
C MET A 883 -1.04 -9.51 10.75
N PRO A 884 -2.03 -8.63 10.62
CA PRO A 884 -2.67 -8.34 9.34
C PRO A 884 -1.65 -7.77 8.37
N ALA A 885 -1.88 -7.97 7.07
CA ALA A 885 -0.94 -7.55 6.03
C ALA A 885 -0.61 -6.04 6.10
N VAL A 886 -1.59 -5.21 6.48
CA VAL A 886 -1.44 -3.75 6.64
C VAL A 886 -0.39 -3.38 7.69
N LEU A 887 -0.35 -4.12 8.80
CA LEU A 887 0.64 -3.87 9.87
C LEU A 887 1.98 -4.48 9.52
N TYR A 888 2.00 -5.68 8.93
CA TYR A 888 3.23 -6.34 8.52
C TYR A 888 4.01 -5.51 7.50
N ASP A 889 3.34 -5.01 6.45
CA ASP A 889 3.94 -4.15 5.43
C ASP A 889 4.58 -2.88 6.04
N ARG A 890 3.97 -2.34 7.09
CA ARG A 890 4.48 -1.16 7.80
C ARG A 890 5.63 -1.46 8.76
N TYR A 891 5.70 -2.68 9.31
CA TYR A 891 6.62 -3.04 10.39
C TYR A 891 7.78 -3.95 9.96
N ALA A 892 7.70 -4.52 8.76
CA ALA A 892 8.83 -5.17 8.14
C ALA A 892 9.94 -4.14 7.88
N THR A 893 11.20 -4.56 8.04
CA THR A 893 12.35 -3.74 7.64
C THR A 893 12.17 -3.34 6.18
N LEU A 894 12.35 -2.05 5.88
CA LEU A 894 12.34 -1.49 4.52
C LEU A 894 12.96 -2.49 3.56
N ARG A 895 12.16 -3.03 2.64
CA ARG A 895 12.68 -3.70 1.45
C ARG A 895 13.73 -2.74 0.87
N PRO A 896 14.97 -3.19 0.62
CA PRO A 896 16.02 -2.29 0.18
C PRO A 896 15.54 -1.50 -1.05
N GLY A 897 15.33 -0.21 -0.85
CA GLY A 897 15.19 0.81 -1.89
C GLY A 897 16.50 0.95 -2.66
#